data_AF-A0ABD3RBN7-F1
#
_entry.id   AF-A0ABD3RBN7-F1
#
_cell.length_a   1.000
_cell.length_b   1.000
_cell.length_c   1.000
_cell.angle_alpha   90.00
_cell.angle_beta   90.00
_cell.angle_gamma   90.00
#
_symmetry.space_group_name_H-M   'P 1'
#
loop_
_entity.id
_entity.type
_entity.pdbx_description
1 polymer ?
#
loop_
_entity_poly.entity_id
_entity_poly.type
_entity_poly.pdbx_seq_one_letter_code
_entity_poly.pdbx_strand_id
1 'polypeptide(L)'
;MTSAHSPVHASLGCNHGTRDMMKNVVNGRMKLHGVMILLSMGLIFTFLTSVALIAWHERALMIVSSSPSGKDVVRGGGGGGGAGDDGMARGRDRDGKSSSSSSWPLVLSAYVESSHSTDAWYDENDHDGPSPSHFHSSSGGDRPRAPLPPRRTSSRELTRILFGHRVSYTTSDDTSNRICRNVPSLLPVDEFGSSIQDPYLPWIHDLFASADGKRVEIVAQNRRRCHKGKYHVEEMRYWEGQVALLQPVAVRRVRTMANNRSNDVGDGEGVRRGEEYRYRLSTHEEADVDGIETRFICVFKSIDYEGKTTKYEGETLSTYPFNYEFVNWRKQSRQWSRMTRDNRIIGYRRCYSTVPPDHLQKQRRSTSAGASSTTTTNDGILLDIVPIRTPVRRNDHDGYFFHDGHGGPMTFNATRMWGRDHVLPRIEDSGRWENLPVCSLPRPTLPPSVPPDDGAAAAIDAGRTKAHRLVACTWTSAVHQRRGNERRIADGKARLREWIAFNLEVGFDHVYVFDNTGANATIFRLKNEVVEPEYGNDTSSGRWTNNGDLSSVTDLFPPTRVTRIDWPATVCNNNRPAHNDPGERSSQYAAEAACRSRYGPYTDWMASMDPDEYFVPMGSYTNWKQLLDKIDSEEGVKVLKFRSTRARPLLSTLVPTFDDGVKECTREMAKKHNQCMAKADDSTYLETYNCEYIKSPKPERFSRAMKQFYRPDFVLLHYVHYSTVTTDLATEKRHTVGAFIRHASENPKIARFVDELEEGVLIHAKTTVPAETFSREEMCVLNAPSNCLVGIPCPDHVEFDDALHTKNVFRDENGNYCNCWMNHRVEEYWLPKLYDALSKIGTVS
;
A
#
# COMPACT_ATOMS: atom_id res chain seq x y z
N MET A 1 13.06 62.18 -0.43
CA MET A 1 12.43 63.30 -1.16
C MET A 1 12.59 63.03 -2.65
N THR A 2 11.46 62.83 -3.35
CA THR A 2 11.12 63.16 -4.77
C THR A 2 12.21 63.08 -5.86
N SER A 3 12.05 62.54 -7.07
CA SER A 3 10.91 62.38 -8.00
C SER A 3 11.28 61.41 -9.14
N ALA A 4 10.42 60.48 -9.58
CA ALA A 4 9.52 60.53 -10.76
C ALA A 4 10.17 60.76 -12.15
N HIS A 5 9.98 59.78 -13.06
CA HIS A 5 9.91 60.00 -14.52
C HIS A 5 9.00 58.97 -15.21
N SER A 6 8.13 59.48 -16.10
CA SER A 6 7.12 58.82 -16.94
C SER A 6 7.71 58.08 -18.17
N PRO A 7 6.93 57.20 -18.83
CA PRO A 7 7.33 56.49 -20.05
C PRO A 7 6.82 57.15 -21.35
N VAL A 8 7.54 56.92 -22.44
CA VAL A 8 7.24 57.38 -23.81
C VAL A 8 6.55 56.27 -24.61
N HIS A 9 5.42 56.62 -25.23
CA HIS A 9 4.72 55.85 -26.28
C HIS A 9 5.35 56.09 -27.65
N ALA A 10 5.45 55.05 -28.48
CA ALA A 10 5.70 55.16 -29.91
C ALA A 10 4.58 54.47 -30.70
N SER A 11 4.02 55.22 -31.65
CA SER A 11 3.08 54.79 -32.69
C SER A 11 3.81 54.71 -34.04
N LEU A 12 3.31 53.87 -34.96
CA LEU A 12 3.47 53.84 -36.43
C LEU A 12 2.85 52.49 -36.87
N GLY A 13 2.04 52.31 -37.90
CA GLY A 13 1.46 53.14 -38.96
C GLY A 13 0.80 52.16 -39.94
N CYS A 14 -0.48 52.36 -40.28
CA CYS A 14 -1.26 51.51 -41.19
C CYS A 14 -0.95 51.84 -42.66
N ASN A 15 -0.98 50.83 -43.54
CA ASN A 15 -1.17 51.05 -44.98
C ASN A 15 -2.06 49.97 -45.63
N HIS A 16 -2.82 50.41 -46.63
CA HIS A 16 -3.96 49.76 -47.31
C HIS A 16 -3.60 48.65 -48.30
N GLY A 17 -4.57 47.73 -48.51
CA GLY A 17 -4.62 46.87 -49.71
C GLY A 17 -5.69 45.79 -49.66
N THR A 18 -6.96 46.11 -49.96
CA THR A 18 -8.05 45.13 -50.16
C THR A 18 -8.87 45.46 -51.40
N ARG A 19 -8.68 44.69 -52.47
CA ARG A 19 -9.66 44.46 -53.55
C ARG A 19 -9.17 43.31 -54.43
N ASP A 20 -9.58 42.09 -54.09
CA ASP A 20 -9.81 40.97 -55.04
C ASP A 20 -10.19 39.70 -54.27
N MET A 21 -11.44 39.60 -53.81
CA MET A 21 -11.98 38.32 -53.31
C MET A 21 -13.52 38.33 -53.22
N MET A 22 -14.21 38.50 -54.35
CA MET A 22 -15.68 38.39 -54.39
C MET A 22 -16.21 37.62 -55.61
N LYS A 23 -15.56 36.49 -55.97
CA LYS A 23 -16.12 35.51 -56.91
C LYS A 23 -16.14 34.03 -56.44
N ASN A 24 -15.60 33.71 -55.26
CA ASN A 24 -15.51 32.32 -54.77
C ASN A 24 -16.52 31.92 -53.68
N VAL A 25 -17.43 32.80 -53.27
CA VAL A 25 -18.35 32.53 -52.13
C VAL A 25 -19.60 31.73 -52.52
N VAL A 26 -19.98 31.68 -53.80
CA VAL A 26 -21.24 31.03 -54.23
C VAL A 26 -21.09 29.50 -54.39
N ASN A 27 -19.91 28.98 -54.75
CA ASN A 27 -19.69 27.54 -54.90
C ASN A 27 -19.43 26.77 -53.58
N GLY A 28 -19.15 27.48 -52.48
CA GLY A 28 -18.91 26.85 -51.17
C GLY A 28 -20.18 26.42 -50.43
N ARG A 29 -21.32 27.08 -50.69
CA ARG A 29 -22.59 26.80 -49.99
C ARG A 29 -23.27 25.51 -50.42
N MET A 30 -23.11 25.06 -51.67
CA MET A 30 -23.69 23.79 -52.13
C MET A 30 -22.95 22.56 -51.59
N LYS A 31 -21.61 22.63 -51.42
CA LYS A 31 -20.84 21.51 -50.85
C LYS A 31 -21.10 21.28 -49.37
N LEU A 32 -21.35 22.34 -48.60
CA LEU A 32 -21.64 22.24 -47.16
C LEU A 32 -23.02 21.60 -46.89
N HIS A 33 -24.01 21.85 -47.76
CA HIS A 33 -25.33 21.21 -47.65
C HIS A 33 -25.29 19.70 -47.92
N GLY A 34 -24.50 19.26 -48.91
CA GLY A 34 -24.33 17.83 -49.20
C GLY A 34 -23.68 17.06 -48.04
N VAL A 35 -22.67 17.65 -47.38
CA VAL A 35 -21.99 17.04 -46.22
C VAL A 35 -22.92 16.93 -45.02
N MET A 36 -23.76 17.94 -44.77
CA MET A 36 -24.75 17.92 -43.68
C MET A 36 -25.82 16.84 -43.89
N ILE A 37 -26.26 16.62 -45.13
CA ILE A 37 -27.22 15.56 -45.47
C ILE A 37 -26.59 14.17 -45.24
N LEU A 38 -25.34 13.96 -45.68
CA LEU A 38 -24.64 12.69 -45.48
C LEU A 38 -24.39 12.37 -44.00
N LEU A 39 -24.04 13.37 -43.19
CA LEU A 39 -23.90 13.21 -41.74
C LEU A 39 -25.23 12.88 -41.06
N SER A 40 -26.32 13.52 -41.51
CA SER A 40 -27.67 13.26 -40.99
C SER A 40 -28.12 11.83 -41.34
N MET A 41 -27.85 11.35 -42.56
CA MET A 41 -28.14 9.97 -42.95
C MET A 41 -27.29 8.96 -42.18
N GLY A 42 -26.02 9.27 -41.89
CA GLY A 42 -25.16 8.43 -41.06
C GLY A 42 -25.67 8.28 -39.61
N LEU A 43 -26.17 9.38 -39.03
CA LEU A 43 -26.81 9.37 -37.70
C LEU A 43 -28.12 8.57 -37.67
N ILE A 44 -28.94 8.68 -38.72
CA ILE A 44 -30.17 7.88 -38.84
C ILE A 44 -29.84 6.39 -38.97
N PHE A 45 -28.82 6.04 -39.77
CA PHE A 45 -28.43 4.64 -39.97
C PHE A 45 -27.84 4.02 -38.69
N THR A 46 -27.03 4.77 -37.93
CA THR A 46 -26.50 4.32 -36.63
C THR A 46 -27.60 4.19 -35.57
N PHE A 47 -28.59 5.08 -35.57
CA PHE A 47 -29.75 4.97 -34.70
C PHE A 47 -30.60 3.73 -35.03
N LEU A 48 -30.94 3.52 -36.32
CA LEU A 48 -31.75 2.38 -36.75
C LEU A 48 -31.05 1.03 -36.51
N THR A 49 -29.74 0.95 -36.72
CA THR A 49 -28.96 -0.26 -36.41
C THR A 49 -28.89 -0.53 -34.91
N SER A 50 -28.80 0.50 -34.07
CA SER A 50 -28.84 0.35 -32.62
C SER A 50 -30.20 -0.15 -32.12
N VAL A 51 -31.30 0.39 -32.66
CA VAL A 51 -32.66 -0.09 -32.34
C VAL A 51 -32.87 -1.53 -32.79
N ALA A 52 -32.38 -1.90 -33.98
CA ALA A 52 -32.44 -3.28 -34.46
C ALA A 52 -31.62 -4.25 -33.58
N LEU A 53 -30.46 -3.82 -33.08
CA LEU A 53 -29.63 -4.62 -32.18
C LEU A 53 -30.30 -4.85 -30.83
N ILE A 54 -30.94 -3.82 -30.27
CA ILE A 54 -31.71 -3.92 -29.02
C ILE A 54 -32.91 -4.86 -29.21
N ALA A 55 -33.67 -4.70 -30.29
CA ALA A 55 -34.80 -5.57 -30.60
C ALA A 55 -34.37 -7.04 -30.83
N TRP A 56 -33.21 -7.26 -31.45
CA TRP A 56 -32.62 -8.59 -31.60
C TRP A 56 -32.20 -9.19 -30.26
N HIS A 57 -31.60 -8.38 -29.37
CA HIS A 57 -31.17 -8.84 -28.05
C HIS A 57 -32.34 -9.21 -27.14
N GLU A 58 -33.42 -8.42 -27.13
CA GLU A 58 -34.63 -8.77 -26.38
C GLU A 58 -35.30 -10.05 -26.92
N ARG A 59 -35.28 -10.24 -28.24
CA ARG A 59 -35.80 -11.47 -28.87
C ARG A 59 -34.94 -12.69 -28.53
N ALA A 60 -33.62 -12.53 -28.42
CA ALA A 60 -32.71 -13.59 -27.98
C ALA A 60 -32.95 -13.97 -26.50
N LEU A 61 -33.19 -12.98 -25.63
CA LEU A 61 -33.50 -13.23 -24.20
C LEU A 61 -34.84 -13.95 -24.00
N MET A 62 -35.85 -13.68 -24.85
CA MET A 62 -37.12 -14.43 -24.81
C MET A 62 -36.98 -15.88 -25.28
N ILE A 63 -36.00 -16.20 -26.13
CA ILE A 63 -35.77 -17.59 -26.57
C ILE A 63 -35.06 -18.40 -25.47
N VAL A 64 -34.18 -17.76 -24.68
CA VAL A 64 -33.43 -18.43 -23.60
C VAL A 64 -34.31 -18.70 -22.36
N SER A 65 -35.36 -17.90 -22.12
CA SER A 65 -36.23 -18.04 -20.93
C SER A 65 -37.32 -19.13 -21.04
N SER A 66 -37.40 -19.86 -22.16
CA SER A 66 -38.44 -20.89 -22.40
C SER A 66 -37.95 -22.35 -22.28
N SER A 67 -36.75 -22.59 -21.74
CA SER A 67 -36.30 -23.97 -21.45
C SER A 67 -36.90 -24.48 -20.12
N PRO A 68 -37.69 -25.56 -20.10
CA PRO A 68 -38.24 -26.12 -18.88
C PRO A 68 -37.12 -26.77 -18.04
N SER A 69 -36.95 -26.28 -16.82
CA SER A 69 -36.05 -26.84 -15.81
C SER A 69 -36.35 -28.31 -15.56
N GLY A 70 -35.43 -29.19 -15.94
CA GLY A 70 -35.39 -30.58 -15.50
C GLY A 70 -35.21 -30.64 -13.99
N LYS A 71 -36.21 -31.20 -13.30
CA LYS A 71 -36.10 -31.68 -11.93
C LYS A 71 -35.45 -33.05 -11.98
N ASP A 72 -34.18 -33.13 -11.61
CA ASP A 72 -33.56 -34.42 -11.33
C ASP A 72 -33.97 -34.93 -9.96
N VAL A 73 -34.75 -36.01 -10.06
CA VAL A 73 -35.19 -36.91 -9.00
C VAL A 73 -34.02 -37.85 -8.70
N VAL A 74 -33.43 -37.75 -7.51
CA VAL A 74 -32.56 -38.81 -6.97
C VAL A 74 -33.45 -39.99 -6.59
N ARG A 75 -33.49 -40.99 -7.47
CA ARG A 75 -34.15 -42.28 -7.27
C ARG A 75 -33.10 -43.28 -6.75
N GLY A 76 -33.01 -43.42 -5.43
CA GLY A 76 -32.29 -44.51 -4.78
C GLY A 76 -33.12 -45.79 -4.84
N GLY A 77 -32.52 -46.88 -5.33
CA GLY A 77 -33.14 -48.20 -5.47
C GLY A 77 -33.51 -48.82 -4.13
N GLY A 78 -34.63 -49.54 -4.12
CA GLY A 78 -35.10 -50.31 -2.98
C GLY A 78 -34.45 -51.68 -2.87
N GLY A 79 -34.51 -52.23 -1.66
CA GLY A 79 -34.28 -53.64 -1.38
C GLY A 79 -34.38 -53.96 0.11
N GLY A 80 -35.47 -54.60 0.52
CA GLY A 80 -35.47 -55.50 1.68
C GLY A 80 -36.25 -55.08 2.93
N GLY A 81 -37.52 -55.53 3.00
CA GLY A 81 -38.11 -56.29 4.11
C GLY A 81 -38.12 -55.76 5.55
N GLY A 82 -39.30 -55.70 6.15
CA GLY A 82 -39.45 -55.73 7.62
C GLY A 82 -40.73 -55.08 8.13
N ALA A 83 -41.66 -55.91 8.60
CA ALA A 83 -42.92 -55.52 9.23
C ALA A 83 -42.75 -55.11 10.71
N GLY A 84 -43.75 -54.39 11.26
CA GLY A 84 -43.90 -53.98 12.67
C GLY A 84 -44.12 -52.48 12.76
N ASP A 85 -45.35 -51.95 12.82
CA ASP A 85 -46.35 -51.96 13.90
C ASP A 85 -45.96 -51.09 15.12
N ASP A 86 -46.96 -50.36 15.60
CA ASP A 86 -47.07 -49.54 16.82
C ASP A 86 -46.33 -48.18 16.95
N GLY A 87 -47.16 -47.13 17.08
CA GLY A 87 -47.34 -46.52 18.39
C GLY A 87 -46.55 -45.24 18.75
N MET A 88 -47.35 -44.19 18.99
CA MET A 88 -47.21 -43.22 20.08
C MET A 88 -46.33 -41.95 19.97
N ALA A 89 -47.02 -40.87 20.37
CA ALA A 89 -46.63 -39.86 21.36
C ALA A 89 -45.95 -38.56 20.90
N ARG A 90 -46.77 -37.50 20.99
CA ARG A 90 -46.37 -36.13 21.31
C ARG A 90 -45.51 -36.11 22.58
N GLY A 91 -44.30 -35.54 22.47
CA GLY A 91 -43.45 -35.19 23.60
C GLY A 91 -42.94 -33.76 23.47
N ARG A 92 -43.31 -32.90 24.43
CA ARG A 92 -42.67 -31.62 24.74
C ARG A 92 -41.36 -31.92 25.46
N ASP A 93 -40.27 -31.27 25.08
CA ASP A 93 -39.11 -30.98 25.95
C ASP A 93 -38.50 -29.65 25.48
N ARG A 94 -38.53 -28.55 26.26
CA ARG A 94 -37.77 -28.18 27.47
C ARG A 94 -36.26 -28.05 27.24
N ASP A 95 -35.86 -26.77 27.17
CA ASP A 95 -34.63 -26.15 27.65
C ASP A 95 -33.46 -27.08 27.99
N GLY A 96 -32.55 -27.20 27.03
CA GLY A 96 -31.16 -27.58 27.25
C GLY A 96 -30.27 -26.64 26.45
N LYS A 97 -29.84 -25.52 27.07
CA LYS A 97 -28.71 -24.72 26.59
C LYS A 97 -27.45 -25.61 26.64
N SER A 98 -27.25 -26.39 25.60
CA SER A 98 -25.94 -26.91 25.24
C SER A 98 -25.03 -25.69 25.06
N SER A 99 -24.10 -25.48 25.98
CA SER A 99 -22.92 -24.67 25.75
C SER A 99 -22.21 -25.31 24.55
N SER A 100 -22.52 -24.83 23.35
CA SER A 100 -21.85 -25.28 22.15
C SER A 100 -20.37 -25.02 22.38
N SER A 101 -19.60 -26.11 22.47
CA SER A 101 -18.14 -26.12 22.41
C SER A 101 -17.75 -25.29 21.20
N SER A 102 -17.46 -24.02 21.41
CA SER A 102 -17.20 -23.04 20.36
C SER A 102 -15.84 -23.34 19.75
N SER A 103 -15.85 -24.27 18.79
CA SER A 103 -14.82 -24.51 17.78
C SER A 103 -13.38 -24.40 18.28
N TRP A 104 -12.96 -25.29 19.19
CA TRP A 104 -11.54 -25.59 19.33
C TRP A 104 -11.10 -26.53 18.19
N PRO A 105 -9.94 -26.35 17.55
CA PRO A 105 -8.93 -25.31 17.80
C PRO A 105 -9.41 -23.92 17.42
N LEU A 106 -8.89 -22.91 18.12
CA LEU A 106 -9.19 -21.51 17.81
C LEU A 106 -8.84 -21.23 16.35
N VAL A 107 -9.70 -20.43 15.73
CA VAL A 107 -9.57 -20.04 14.33
C VAL A 107 -9.68 -18.53 14.25
N LEU A 108 -8.81 -17.92 13.46
CA LEU A 108 -8.94 -16.52 13.08
C LEU A 108 -10.33 -16.33 12.45
N SER A 109 -11.11 -15.40 12.98
CA SER A 109 -12.46 -15.16 12.47
C SER A 109 -12.78 -13.67 12.40
N ALA A 110 -13.81 -13.34 11.63
CA ALA A 110 -14.38 -12.00 11.59
C ALA A 110 -15.88 -12.09 11.83
N TYR A 111 -16.40 -11.17 12.64
CA TYR A 111 -17.83 -10.95 12.77
C TYR A 111 -18.17 -9.73 11.93
N VAL A 112 -19.03 -9.90 10.93
CA VAL A 112 -19.44 -8.82 10.03
C VAL A 112 -20.85 -8.37 10.35
N GLU A 113 -21.05 -7.06 10.28
CA GLU A 113 -22.37 -6.45 10.35
C GLU A 113 -22.96 -6.30 8.94
N SER A 114 -24.30 -6.30 8.84
CA SER A 114 -24.97 -6.00 7.57
C SER A 114 -24.75 -4.55 7.14
N SER A 115 -24.79 -4.27 5.84
CA SER A 115 -24.66 -2.90 5.31
C SER A 115 -25.71 -1.94 5.87
N HIS A 116 -26.92 -2.43 6.13
CA HIS A 116 -28.02 -1.66 6.72
C HIS A 116 -27.73 -1.11 8.12
N SER A 117 -26.75 -1.69 8.83
CA SER A 117 -26.32 -1.18 10.15
C SER A 117 -25.81 0.27 10.10
N THR A 118 -25.39 0.74 8.92
CA THR A 118 -24.79 2.07 8.72
C THR A 118 -25.68 3.05 7.95
N ASP A 119 -26.68 2.55 7.22
CA ASP A 119 -27.62 3.38 6.43
C ASP A 119 -28.44 4.31 7.33
N ALA A 120 -28.74 3.87 8.57
CA ALA A 120 -29.52 4.63 9.56
C ALA A 120 -28.90 5.98 9.97
N TRP A 121 -27.64 6.24 9.62
CA TRP A 121 -26.95 7.49 9.94
C TRP A 121 -27.17 8.60 8.93
N TYR A 122 -27.68 8.30 7.74
CA TYR A 122 -27.88 9.26 6.68
C TYR A 122 -29.38 9.48 6.48
N ASP A 123 -29.77 10.71 6.13
CA ASP A 123 -31.16 11.02 5.85
C ASP A 123 -31.55 10.47 4.46
N GLU A 124 -32.49 9.52 4.43
CA GLU A 124 -32.98 8.88 3.19
C GLU A 124 -33.78 9.85 2.29
N ASN A 125 -34.25 10.97 2.83
CA ASN A 125 -35.18 11.90 2.17
C ASN A 125 -34.56 12.81 1.09
N ASP A 126 -33.26 12.70 0.81
CA ASP A 126 -32.59 13.50 -0.25
C ASP A 126 -32.53 12.78 -1.61
N HIS A 127 -33.18 11.62 -1.76
CA HIS A 127 -33.13 10.79 -2.98
C HIS A 127 -34.31 10.95 -3.96
N ASP A 128 -35.36 11.72 -3.64
CA ASP A 128 -36.56 11.87 -4.49
C ASP A 128 -36.52 13.05 -5.49
N GLY A 129 -35.32 13.43 -5.97
CA GLY A 129 -35.17 14.37 -7.08
C GLY A 129 -35.21 13.68 -8.45
N PRO A 130 -35.95 14.19 -9.46
CA PRO A 130 -36.19 13.46 -10.70
C PRO A 130 -34.95 13.42 -11.62
N SER A 131 -34.55 12.19 -11.97
CA SER A 131 -33.80 11.74 -13.15
C SER A 131 -32.36 12.25 -13.43
N PRO A 132 -31.49 11.39 -14.02
CA PRO A 132 -30.04 11.56 -14.05
C PRO A 132 -29.50 12.25 -15.32
N SER A 133 -30.17 13.27 -15.86
CA SER A 133 -29.77 13.86 -17.15
C SER A 133 -28.96 15.15 -17.09
N HIS A 134 -28.75 15.78 -15.93
CA HIS A 134 -27.85 16.93 -15.84
C HIS A 134 -26.97 16.87 -14.58
N PHE A 135 -25.71 16.48 -14.78
CA PHE A 135 -24.61 16.60 -13.82
C PHE A 135 -24.27 18.09 -13.57
N HIS A 136 -25.15 18.81 -12.88
CA HIS A 136 -24.81 20.08 -12.26
C HIS A 136 -24.70 19.91 -10.74
N SER A 137 -23.59 20.40 -10.20
CA SER A 137 -23.14 20.23 -8.83
C SER A 137 -24.01 21.04 -7.85
N SER A 138 -25.15 20.52 -7.44
CA SER A 138 -25.82 20.95 -6.21
C SER A 138 -25.42 20.03 -5.05
N SER A 139 -24.87 20.64 -4.03
CA SER A 139 -24.22 20.09 -2.83
C SER A 139 -25.20 19.55 -1.77
N GLY A 140 -26.41 19.16 -2.16
CA GLY A 140 -27.41 18.55 -1.27
C GLY A 140 -27.14 17.06 -1.09
N GLY A 141 -26.10 16.71 -0.34
CA GLY A 141 -25.70 15.33 -0.13
C GLY A 141 -25.82 14.91 1.33
N ASP A 142 -26.46 13.76 1.56
CA ASP A 142 -26.53 12.94 2.78
C ASP A 142 -25.77 13.54 3.96
N ARG A 143 -26.44 14.41 4.71
CA ARG A 143 -25.90 14.88 5.99
C ARG A 143 -26.08 13.76 7.00
N PRO A 144 -25.03 13.41 7.77
CA PRO A 144 -25.22 12.50 8.88
C PRO A 144 -26.22 13.11 9.87
N ARG A 145 -27.14 12.28 10.39
CA ARG A 145 -28.09 12.65 11.44
C ARG A 145 -27.32 13.17 12.66
N ALA A 146 -27.79 14.27 13.21
CA ALA A 146 -27.21 14.90 14.38
C ALA A 146 -28.34 15.23 15.39
N PRO A 147 -28.35 14.63 16.59
CA PRO A 147 -27.36 13.67 17.10
C PRO A 147 -27.43 12.30 16.41
N LEU A 148 -26.31 11.55 16.42
CA LEU A 148 -26.24 10.19 15.86
C LEU A 148 -27.22 9.26 16.58
N PRO A 149 -28.07 8.53 15.85
CA PRO A 149 -29.00 7.58 16.46
C PRO A 149 -28.22 6.40 17.09
N PRO A 150 -28.64 5.90 18.27
CA PRO A 150 -28.02 4.74 18.91
C PRO A 150 -28.07 3.51 18.00
N ARG A 151 -26.96 2.77 17.95
CA ARG A 151 -26.91 1.50 17.22
C ARG A 151 -27.51 0.38 18.05
N ARG A 152 -28.42 -0.39 17.45
CA ARG A 152 -29.11 -1.54 18.05
C ARG A 152 -28.72 -2.85 17.37
N THR A 153 -27.42 -3.08 17.20
CA THR A 153 -26.90 -4.33 16.67
C THR A 153 -26.90 -5.38 17.77
N SER A 154 -27.24 -6.63 17.44
CA SER A 154 -27.11 -7.79 18.32
C SER A 154 -26.14 -8.82 17.74
N SER A 155 -25.42 -9.52 18.61
CA SER A 155 -24.57 -10.68 18.26
C SER A 155 -25.27 -11.73 17.39
N ARG A 156 -26.60 -11.85 17.49
CA ARG A 156 -27.42 -12.77 16.66
C ARG A 156 -27.56 -12.32 15.21
N GLU A 157 -27.34 -11.03 14.94
CA GLU A 157 -27.41 -10.42 13.61
C GLU A 157 -26.04 -10.40 12.92
N LEU A 158 -24.97 -10.73 13.65
CA LEU A 158 -23.62 -10.77 13.10
C LEU A 158 -23.41 -12.08 12.34
N THR A 159 -22.76 -11.97 11.18
CA THR A 159 -22.30 -13.17 10.45
C THR A 159 -20.86 -13.45 10.84
N ARG A 160 -20.57 -14.67 11.34
CA ARG A 160 -19.21 -15.11 11.65
C ARG A 160 -18.57 -15.78 10.43
N ILE A 161 -17.43 -15.28 10.01
CA ILE A 161 -16.60 -15.82 8.94
C ILE A 161 -15.37 -16.47 9.56
N LEU A 162 -15.09 -17.73 9.20
CA LEU A 162 -13.99 -18.53 9.75
C LEU A 162 -12.85 -18.67 8.74
N PHE A 163 -11.61 -18.44 9.16
CA PHE A 163 -10.40 -18.60 8.33
C PHE A 163 -9.58 -19.84 8.74
N GLY A 164 -10.28 -20.96 8.98
CA GLY A 164 -9.73 -22.16 9.63
C GLY A 164 -8.72 -22.95 8.81
N HIS A 165 -8.68 -22.75 7.50
CA HIS A 165 -7.69 -23.38 6.63
C HIS A 165 -6.30 -22.69 6.70
N ARG A 166 -6.24 -21.45 7.21
CA ARG A 166 -5.00 -20.66 7.29
C ARG A 166 -4.37 -20.75 8.66
N VAL A 167 -5.16 -20.51 9.71
CA VAL A 167 -4.67 -20.46 11.10
C VAL A 167 -5.48 -21.39 11.98
N SER A 168 -4.82 -22.43 12.47
CA SER A 168 -5.35 -23.33 13.49
C SER A 168 -4.32 -23.43 14.62
N TYR A 169 -4.73 -23.08 15.84
CA TYR A 169 -3.87 -23.20 17.01
C TYR A 169 -3.95 -24.64 17.54
N THR A 170 -2.92 -25.44 17.25
CA THR A 170 -2.79 -26.79 17.84
C THR A 170 -1.91 -26.73 19.09
N THR A 171 -1.97 -27.77 19.92
CA THR A 171 -1.33 -27.83 21.25
C THR A 171 0.20 -27.98 21.22
N SER A 172 0.86 -27.88 20.07
CA SER A 172 2.32 -28.01 19.96
C SER A 172 3.00 -26.65 19.85
N ASP A 173 4.12 -26.44 20.57
CA ASP A 173 4.99 -25.26 20.47
C ASP A 173 5.44 -24.94 19.02
N ASP A 174 5.58 -25.97 18.18
CA ASP A 174 5.96 -25.83 16.77
C ASP A 174 4.92 -25.03 15.96
N THR A 175 3.63 -25.18 16.28
CA THR A 175 2.55 -24.45 15.62
C THR A 175 2.60 -22.96 15.94
N SER A 176 2.96 -22.59 17.18
CA SER A 176 3.11 -21.19 17.60
C SER A 176 4.26 -20.48 16.88
N ASN A 177 5.41 -21.14 16.77
CA ASN A 177 6.55 -20.63 16.01
C ASN A 177 6.22 -20.47 14.52
N ARG A 178 5.50 -21.46 13.95
CA ARG A 178 5.05 -21.41 12.55
C ARG A 178 4.10 -20.24 12.29
N ILE A 179 3.17 -19.98 13.21
CA ILE A 179 2.23 -18.85 13.10
C ILE A 179 3.00 -17.52 13.11
N CYS A 180 3.93 -17.35 14.05
CA CYS A 180 4.63 -16.08 14.22
C CYS A 180 5.61 -15.74 13.09
N ARG A 181 6.18 -16.74 12.42
CA ARG A 181 7.03 -16.52 11.24
C ARG A 181 6.23 -16.10 10.01
N ASN A 182 4.94 -16.45 9.98
CA ASN A 182 4.11 -16.38 8.78
C ASN A 182 2.88 -15.47 8.94
N VAL A 183 2.81 -14.61 9.98
CA VAL A 183 1.61 -13.78 10.23
C VAL A 183 1.07 -13.08 8.97
N PRO A 184 1.89 -12.41 8.12
CA PRO A 184 1.38 -11.78 6.91
C PRO A 184 0.66 -12.78 5.99
N SER A 185 1.24 -13.95 5.71
CA SER A 185 0.68 -14.98 4.83
C SER A 185 -0.56 -15.67 5.38
N LEU A 186 -0.76 -15.59 6.70
CA LEU A 186 -1.90 -16.17 7.40
C LEU A 186 -3.15 -15.28 7.41
N LEU A 187 -2.98 -13.98 7.22
CA LEU A 187 -4.11 -13.05 7.18
C LEU A 187 -4.91 -13.22 5.88
N PRO A 188 -6.26 -13.16 5.92
CA PRO A 188 -7.12 -13.32 4.75
C PRO A 188 -7.22 -12.02 3.94
N VAL A 189 -6.06 -11.44 3.61
CA VAL A 189 -5.96 -10.09 3.03
C VAL A 189 -6.81 -9.99 1.75
N ASP A 190 -6.62 -10.86 0.75
CA ASP A 190 -7.39 -10.72 -0.51
C ASP A 190 -8.80 -11.33 -0.48
N GLU A 191 -9.09 -12.21 0.49
CA GLU A 191 -10.45 -12.74 0.71
C GLU A 191 -11.40 -11.69 1.29
N PHE A 192 -10.83 -10.61 1.86
CA PHE A 192 -11.57 -9.47 2.38
C PHE A 192 -12.55 -8.88 1.36
N GLY A 193 -12.38 -9.15 0.06
CA GLY A 193 -13.21 -8.61 -1.02
C GLY A 193 -14.41 -9.36 -1.53
N SER A 194 -14.34 -10.68 -1.56
CA SER A 194 -15.47 -11.52 -1.93
C SER A 194 -16.29 -11.93 -0.71
N SER A 195 -15.65 -12.03 0.47
CA SER A 195 -16.25 -12.61 1.68
C SER A 195 -16.56 -11.60 2.79
N ILE A 196 -15.71 -10.59 3.01
CA ILE A 196 -15.90 -9.60 4.07
C ILE A 196 -16.50 -8.31 3.49
N GLN A 197 -17.82 -8.22 3.54
CA GLN A 197 -18.59 -7.04 3.11
C GLN A 197 -18.89 -6.12 4.30
N ASP A 198 -17.89 -5.83 5.12
CA ASP A 198 -18.03 -4.87 6.23
C ASP A 198 -17.09 -3.67 6.03
N PRO A 199 -17.60 -2.47 5.71
CA PRO A 199 -16.77 -1.32 5.43
C PRO A 199 -16.06 -0.75 6.66
N TYR A 200 -16.35 -1.22 7.87
CA TYR A 200 -15.68 -0.78 9.10
C TYR A 200 -14.66 -1.78 9.66
N LEU A 201 -14.53 -2.98 9.09
CA LEU A 201 -13.43 -3.87 9.46
C LEU A 201 -12.14 -3.43 8.76
N PRO A 202 -11.02 -3.20 9.46
CA PRO A 202 -9.80 -2.80 8.79
C PRO A 202 -9.29 -3.92 7.88
N TRP A 203 -8.76 -3.54 6.71
CA TRP A 203 -8.08 -4.46 5.82
C TRP A 203 -6.62 -4.65 6.30
N ILE A 204 -6.38 -5.66 7.14
CA ILE A 204 -5.12 -5.88 7.85
C ILE A 204 -4.14 -6.65 6.96
N HIS A 205 -2.93 -6.12 6.78
CA HIS A 205 -1.83 -6.75 6.04
C HIS A 205 -0.77 -7.36 6.96
N ASP A 206 -0.61 -6.80 8.16
CA ASP A 206 0.40 -7.28 9.11
C ASP A 206 0.04 -6.91 10.56
N LEU A 207 0.58 -7.68 11.52
CA LEU A 207 0.39 -7.51 12.95
C LEU A 207 1.59 -8.04 13.73
N PHE A 208 2.14 -7.24 14.64
CA PHE A 208 3.27 -7.65 15.48
C PHE A 208 3.41 -6.79 16.74
N ALA A 209 4.08 -7.32 17.77
CA ALA A 209 4.48 -6.55 18.92
C ALA A 209 5.65 -5.62 18.58
N SER A 210 5.66 -4.40 19.10
CA SER A 210 6.79 -3.48 18.96
C SER A 210 8.07 -4.08 19.57
N ALA A 211 9.23 -3.59 19.14
CA ALA A 211 10.54 -4.07 19.60
C ALA A 211 10.74 -4.01 21.13
N ASP A 212 10.08 -3.05 21.80
CA ASP A 212 10.08 -2.88 23.25
C ASP A 212 8.94 -3.63 23.96
N GLY A 213 8.08 -4.34 23.21
CA GLY A 213 6.93 -5.09 23.70
C GLY A 213 5.79 -4.23 24.27
N LYS A 214 5.90 -2.90 24.22
CA LYS A 214 4.92 -1.98 24.83
C LYS A 214 3.69 -1.75 23.97
N ARG A 215 3.76 -2.07 22.68
CA ARG A 215 2.68 -1.86 21.72
C ARG A 215 2.50 -3.07 20.83
N VAL A 216 1.32 -3.18 20.25
CA VAL A 216 1.04 -4.03 19.09
C VAL A 216 0.78 -3.12 17.91
N GLU A 217 1.59 -3.25 16.88
CA GLU A 217 1.50 -2.52 15.62
C GLU A 217 0.63 -3.30 14.65
N ILE A 218 -0.42 -2.66 14.15
CA ILE A 218 -1.35 -3.18 13.15
C ILE A 218 -1.11 -2.40 11.86
N VAL A 219 -0.68 -3.08 10.81
CA VAL A 219 -0.54 -2.50 9.47
C VAL A 219 -1.80 -2.84 8.68
N ALA A 220 -2.58 -1.81 8.35
CA ALA A 220 -3.81 -1.95 7.61
C ALA A 220 -3.92 -0.93 6.46
N GLN A 221 -4.90 -1.14 5.60
CA GLN A 221 -5.10 -0.31 4.42
C GLN A 221 -6.54 0.16 4.25
N ASN A 222 -6.70 1.30 3.59
CA ASN A 222 -7.97 1.79 3.13
C ASN A 222 -8.33 1.17 1.77
N ARG A 223 -9.17 0.13 1.80
CA ARG A 223 -9.60 -0.58 0.59
C ARG A 223 -10.43 0.27 -0.38
N ARG A 224 -11.07 1.35 0.07
CA ARG A 224 -11.74 2.34 -0.82
C ARG A 224 -10.84 2.82 -1.96
N ARG A 225 -9.52 2.72 -1.78
CA ARG A 225 -8.51 3.16 -2.75
C ARG A 225 -8.18 2.10 -3.82
N CYS A 226 -8.77 0.92 -3.77
CA CYS A 226 -8.60 -0.10 -4.80
C CYS A 226 -9.26 0.29 -6.13
N HIS A 227 -10.43 0.94 -6.03
CA HIS A 227 -11.27 1.32 -7.16
C HIS A 227 -11.66 2.79 -7.03
N LYS A 228 -10.84 3.69 -7.59
CA LYS A 228 -11.05 5.15 -7.50
C LYS A 228 -11.58 5.76 -8.78
N GLY A 229 -11.97 4.89 -9.70
CA GLY A 229 -12.38 5.30 -11.02
C GLY A 229 -13.70 6.03 -11.05
N LYS A 230 -13.94 6.70 -12.17
CA LYS A 230 -15.25 7.29 -12.49
C LYS A 230 -16.39 6.27 -12.45
N TYR A 231 -16.07 4.99 -12.62
CA TYR A 231 -17.03 3.89 -12.67
C TYR A 231 -17.30 3.22 -11.32
N HIS A 232 -16.62 3.63 -10.25
CA HIS A 232 -16.64 2.95 -8.95
C HIS A 232 -17.19 3.85 -7.84
N VAL A 233 -18.09 4.77 -8.17
CA VAL A 233 -18.62 5.74 -7.21
C VAL A 233 -19.40 5.07 -6.08
N GLU A 234 -20.22 4.07 -6.41
CA GLU A 234 -21.00 3.31 -5.42
C GLU A 234 -20.08 2.49 -4.51
N GLU A 235 -19.08 1.81 -5.08
CA GLU A 235 -18.07 1.09 -4.28
C GLU A 235 -17.28 2.04 -3.38
N MET A 236 -16.88 3.21 -3.89
CA MET A 236 -16.23 4.23 -3.08
C MET A 236 -17.13 4.74 -1.95
N ARG A 237 -18.44 4.90 -2.18
CA ARG A 237 -19.41 5.31 -1.16
C ARG A 237 -19.56 4.21 -0.10
N TYR A 238 -19.66 2.97 -0.52
CA TYR A 238 -19.77 1.81 0.36
C TYR A 238 -18.55 1.69 1.29
N TRP A 239 -17.33 1.83 0.76
CA TRP A 239 -16.10 1.76 1.55
C TRP A 239 -15.79 3.05 2.34
N GLU A 240 -16.72 3.99 2.49
CA GLU A 240 -16.50 5.18 3.32
C GLU A 240 -16.19 4.85 4.78
N GLY A 241 -16.71 3.76 5.33
CA GLY A 241 -16.36 3.31 6.69
C GLY A 241 -14.85 3.14 6.89
N GLN A 242 -14.12 2.76 5.84
CA GLN A 242 -12.67 2.65 5.85
C GLN A 242 -12.00 4.04 6.01
N VAL A 243 -12.58 5.09 5.43
CA VAL A 243 -12.09 6.44 5.64
C VAL A 243 -12.30 6.86 7.10
N ALA A 244 -13.45 6.53 7.68
CA ALA A 244 -13.74 6.86 9.07
C ALA A 244 -12.72 6.24 10.04
N LEU A 245 -12.14 5.08 9.70
CA LEU A 245 -11.09 4.47 10.52
C LEU A 245 -9.77 5.28 10.58
N LEU A 246 -9.60 6.31 9.75
CA LEU A 246 -8.47 7.27 9.82
C LEU A 246 -8.81 8.52 10.65
N GLN A 247 -10.04 8.60 11.13
CA GLN A 247 -10.61 9.77 11.78
C GLN A 247 -10.74 9.44 13.27
N PRO A 248 -9.92 10.04 14.14
CA PRO A 248 -9.96 9.75 15.56
C PRO A 248 -11.33 10.09 16.14
N VAL A 249 -11.70 9.39 17.19
CA VAL A 249 -12.89 9.67 17.99
C VAL A 249 -12.50 9.65 19.46
N ALA A 250 -13.18 10.49 20.23
CA ALA A 250 -13.06 10.49 21.66
C ALA A 250 -14.11 9.58 22.27
N VAL A 251 -13.69 8.78 23.23
CA VAL A 251 -14.54 7.88 23.98
C VAL A 251 -14.31 8.01 25.47
N ARG A 252 -15.39 7.77 26.21
CA ARG A 252 -15.39 7.68 27.66
C ARG A 252 -15.92 6.32 28.08
N ARG A 253 -15.23 5.67 29.02
CA ARG A 253 -15.75 4.48 29.69
C ARG A 253 -16.90 4.88 30.63
N VAL A 254 -18.02 4.21 30.49
CA VAL A 254 -19.22 4.34 31.29
C VAL A 254 -19.32 3.08 32.14
N ARG A 255 -19.33 3.24 33.47
CA ARG A 255 -19.59 2.12 34.36
C ARG A 255 -21.06 1.75 34.26
N THR A 256 -21.33 0.54 33.80
CA THR A 256 -22.64 -0.06 34.00
C THR A 256 -22.65 -0.49 35.45
N MET A 257 -23.33 0.26 36.33
CA MET A 257 -23.73 -0.34 37.60
C MET A 257 -24.65 -1.49 37.20
N ALA A 258 -24.14 -2.73 37.27
CA ALA A 258 -25.00 -3.88 37.24
C ALA A 258 -26.09 -3.58 38.27
N ASN A 259 -27.35 -3.51 37.84
CA ASN A 259 -28.49 -3.31 38.71
C ASN A 259 -28.56 -4.52 39.64
N ASN A 260 -27.72 -4.54 40.68
CA ASN A 260 -27.79 -5.44 41.81
C ASN A 260 -29.00 -5.00 42.64
N ARG A 261 -30.18 -5.33 42.14
CA ARG A 261 -31.35 -5.64 42.97
C ARG A 261 -31.37 -7.13 43.31
N SER A 262 -30.23 -7.68 43.69
CA SER A 262 -30.17 -8.92 44.47
C SER A 262 -29.53 -8.56 45.81
N ASN A 263 -30.40 -8.40 46.81
CA ASN A 263 -30.03 -8.31 48.22
C ASN A 263 -29.50 -9.68 48.67
N ASP A 264 -28.28 -10.03 48.30
CA ASP A 264 -27.61 -11.17 48.92
C ASP A 264 -26.30 -10.69 49.54
N VAL A 265 -26.39 -10.52 50.86
CA VAL A 265 -25.29 -10.12 51.75
C VAL A 265 -24.46 -11.38 51.98
N GLY A 266 -23.38 -11.52 51.23
CA GLY A 266 -22.35 -12.52 51.44
C GLY A 266 -20.99 -11.86 51.51
N ASP A 267 -20.49 -11.65 52.72
CA ASP A 267 -19.15 -11.15 53.00
C ASP A 267 -18.09 -12.16 52.50
N GLY A 268 -17.33 -11.74 51.49
CA GLY A 268 -16.17 -12.47 51.00
C GLY A 268 -15.31 -11.55 50.14
N GLU A 269 -14.16 -11.14 50.67
CA GLU A 269 -13.09 -10.46 49.94
C GLU A 269 -12.50 -11.39 48.86
N GLY A 270 -13.21 -11.52 47.74
CA GLY A 270 -12.70 -12.03 46.49
C GLY A 270 -12.78 -10.91 45.46
N VAL A 271 -11.64 -10.60 44.81
CA VAL A 271 -11.50 -9.64 43.70
C VAL A 271 -12.76 -9.64 42.83
N ARG A 272 -13.54 -8.54 42.87
CA ARG A 272 -14.83 -8.42 42.19
C ARG A 272 -14.65 -8.65 40.69
N ARG A 273 -15.09 -9.84 40.25
CA ARG A 273 -15.29 -10.19 38.86
C ARG A 273 -16.43 -9.31 38.32
N GLY A 274 -16.11 -8.41 37.39
CA GLY A 274 -17.09 -7.92 36.40
C GLY A 274 -17.66 -6.51 36.57
N GLU A 275 -16.84 -5.46 36.73
CA GLU A 275 -17.27 -4.15 36.21
C GLU A 275 -17.16 -4.21 34.67
N GLU A 276 -18.26 -4.53 34.00
CA GLU A 276 -18.34 -4.47 32.53
C GLU A 276 -18.40 -2.98 32.11
N TYR A 277 -17.29 -2.49 31.55
CA TYR A 277 -17.24 -1.15 30.99
C TYR A 277 -18.02 -1.09 29.68
N ARG A 278 -18.85 -0.05 29.54
CA ARG A 278 -19.41 0.34 28.26
C ARG A 278 -18.65 1.55 27.76
N TYR A 279 -18.67 1.78 26.46
CA TYR A 279 -18.03 2.94 25.86
C TYR A 279 -19.10 3.87 25.32
N ARG A 280 -18.95 5.18 25.50
CA ARG A 280 -19.74 6.18 24.79
C ARG A 280 -18.84 7.10 23.99
N LEU A 281 -19.34 7.61 22.86
CA LEU A 281 -18.71 8.74 22.19
C LEU A 281 -18.79 9.96 23.11
N SER A 282 -17.72 10.76 23.18
CA SER A 282 -17.60 11.89 24.10
C SER A 282 -16.78 13.00 23.49
N THR A 283 -16.78 14.21 24.05
CA THR A 283 -15.83 15.25 23.61
C THR A 283 -14.40 14.93 24.08
N HIS A 284 -13.41 15.69 23.59
CA HIS A 284 -12.01 15.55 24.04
C HIS A 284 -11.87 15.82 25.55
N GLU A 285 -12.64 16.76 26.09
CA GLU A 285 -12.61 17.17 27.50
C GLU A 285 -13.23 16.11 28.42
N GLU A 286 -14.18 15.32 27.89
CA GLU A 286 -14.86 14.27 28.65
C GLU A 286 -14.24 12.88 28.49
N ALA A 287 -13.42 12.69 27.45
CA ALA A 287 -12.80 11.42 27.11
C ALA A 287 -11.85 10.93 28.21
N ASP A 288 -11.64 9.62 28.25
CA ASP A 288 -10.56 9.05 29.06
C ASP A 288 -9.20 9.45 28.45
N VAL A 289 -8.15 9.50 29.26
CA VAL A 289 -6.81 9.94 28.83
C VAL A 289 -6.24 9.09 27.67
N ASP A 290 -6.56 7.80 27.63
CA ASP A 290 -6.19 6.89 26.54
C ASP A 290 -7.27 6.81 25.44
N GLY A 291 -8.39 7.50 25.63
CA GLY A 291 -9.56 7.46 24.78
C GLY A 291 -9.81 8.71 23.97
N ILE A 292 -8.90 9.69 23.95
CA ILE A 292 -9.16 10.93 23.22
C ILE A 292 -9.01 10.76 21.70
N GLU A 293 -7.94 10.12 21.24
CA GLU A 293 -7.69 9.89 19.82
C GLU A 293 -7.61 8.38 19.52
N THR A 294 -8.77 7.71 19.54
CA THR A 294 -8.87 6.28 19.30
C THR A 294 -9.76 5.94 18.09
N ARG A 295 -9.81 4.65 17.75
CA ARG A 295 -10.68 4.09 16.71
C ARG A 295 -11.09 2.64 16.97
N PHE A 296 -10.32 1.89 17.75
CA PHE A 296 -10.63 0.52 18.07
C PHE A 296 -10.63 0.32 19.58
N ILE A 297 -11.55 -0.53 20.02
CA ILE A 297 -11.44 -1.24 21.28
C ILE A 297 -10.63 -2.50 21.00
N CYS A 298 -9.54 -2.69 21.73
CA CYS A 298 -8.58 -3.78 21.56
C CYS A 298 -8.72 -4.74 22.73
N VAL A 299 -9.18 -5.96 22.47
CA VAL A 299 -9.37 -6.97 23.52
C VAL A 299 -8.25 -7.99 23.44
N PHE A 300 -7.54 -8.18 24.54
CA PHE A 300 -6.45 -9.12 24.67
C PHE A 300 -6.92 -10.40 25.34
N LYS A 301 -6.51 -11.53 24.76
CA LYS A 301 -6.80 -12.86 25.28
C LYS A 301 -5.53 -13.68 25.34
N SER A 302 -5.44 -14.59 26.30
CA SER A 302 -4.43 -15.64 26.34
C SER A 302 -5.04 -16.97 25.95
N ILE A 303 -4.25 -17.83 25.30
CA ILE A 303 -4.63 -19.20 24.99
C ILE A 303 -4.28 -20.09 26.17
N ASP A 304 -5.28 -20.78 26.71
CA ASP A 304 -5.09 -21.90 27.62
C ASP A 304 -5.12 -23.20 26.81
N TYR A 305 -3.94 -23.73 26.48
CA TYR A 305 -3.80 -24.94 25.66
C TYR A 305 -4.29 -26.21 26.38
N GLU A 306 -4.17 -26.25 27.71
CA GLU A 306 -4.60 -27.41 28.51
C GLU A 306 -6.12 -27.45 28.62
N GLY A 307 -6.71 -26.32 29.01
CA GLY A 307 -8.17 -26.16 29.09
C GLY A 307 -8.84 -26.05 27.71
N LYS A 308 -8.07 -25.86 26.63
CA LYS A 308 -8.57 -25.58 25.26
C LYS A 308 -9.54 -24.40 25.25
N THR A 309 -9.21 -23.36 26.01
CA THR A 309 -10.03 -22.15 26.12
C THR A 309 -9.22 -20.89 25.81
N THR A 310 -9.92 -19.76 25.71
CA THR A 310 -9.29 -18.45 25.78
C THR A 310 -9.67 -17.79 27.09
N LYS A 311 -8.72 -17.09 27.67
CA LYS A 311 -8.93 -16.28 28.87
C LYS A 311 -8.82 -14.81 28.49
N TYR A 312 -9.82 -14.02 28.86
CA TYR A 312 -9.76 -12.57 28.73
C TYR A 312 -8.67 -12.03 29.65
N GLU A 313 -7.74 -11.27 29.07
CA GLU A 313 -6.63 -10.67 29.80
C GLU A 313 -6.84 -9.17 30.05
N GLY A 314 -7.66 -8.51 29.24
CA GLY A 314 -7.97 -7.09 29.40
C GLY A 314 -8.31 -6.42 28.09
N GLU A 315 -8.67 -5.16 28.15
CA GLU A 315 -8.94 -4.33 26.98
C GLU A 315 -8.28 -2.97 27.09
N THR A 316 -7.89 -2.43 25.96
CA THR A 316 -7.35 -1.09 25.82
C THR A 316 -7.90 -0.41 24.57
N LEU A 317 -7.53 0.84 24.36
CA LEU A 317 -7.93 1.62 23.20
C LEU A 317 -6.74 1.77 22.24
N SER A 318 -7.03 1.72 20.94
CA SER A 318 -6.02 1.98 19.92
C SER A 318 -5.51 3.42 19.97
N THR A 319 -4.28 3.63 19.55
CA THR A 319 -3.67 4.93 19.32
C THR A 319 -3.18 5.02 17.87
N TYR A 320 -3.13 6.25 17.37
CA TYR A 320 -2.52 6.53 16.08
C TYR A 320 -1.04 6.93 16.28
N PRO A 321 -0.14 6.61 15.34
CA PRO A 321 1.23 7.12 15.37
C PRO A 321 1.29 8.64 15.18
N PHE A 322 0.25 9.22 14.55
CA PHE A 322 0.00 10.64 14.41
C PHE A 322 -1.47 10.84 13.99
N ASN A 323 -2.02 12.02 14.23
CA ASN A 323 -3.38 12.34 13.81
C ASN A 323 -3.44 12.60 12.29
N TYR A 324 -4.09 11.71 11.54
CA TYR A 324 -4.15 11.75 10.07
C TYR A 324 -4.90 12.98 9.54
N GLU A 325 -5.94 13.44 10.24
CA GLU A 325 -6.69 14.65 9.91
C GLU A 325 -5.82 15.90 10.09
N PHE A 326 -5.07 15.96 11.18
CA PHE A 326 -4.13 17.05 11.45
C PHE A 326 -3.03 17.13 10.39
N VAL A 327 -2.41 16.00 10.05
CA VAL A 327 -1.36 16.00 9.02
C VAL A 327 -1.93 16.36 7.65
N ASN A 328 -3.13 15.88 7.29
CA ASN A 328 -3.80 16.29 6.04
C ASN A 328 -4.10 17.79 6.01
N TRP A 329 -4.59 18.33 7.12
CA TRP A 329 -4.85 19.76 7.29
C TRP A 329 -3.58 20.58 7.10
N ARG A 330 -2.46 20.20 7.76
CA ARG A 330 -1.16 20.86 7.54
C ARG A 330 -0.76 20.81 6.08
N LYS A 331 -0.96 19.65 5.41
CA LYS A 331 -0.72 19.42 3.96
C LYS A 331 -1.60 20.19 3.01
N GLN A 332 -2.52 21.03 3.51
CA GLN A 332 -3.53 21.72 2.72
C GLN A 332 -4.23 20.75 1.74
N SER A 333 -4.27 19.48 2.13
CA SER A 333 -4.82 18.41 1.34
C SER A 333 -6.25 18.26 1.79
N ARG A 334 -7.20 18.50 0.87
CA ARG A 334 -8.62 18.20 1.15
C ARG A 334 -8.71 16.78 1.66
N GLN A 335 -9.26 16.65 2.87
CA GLN A 335 -9.15 15.40 3.61
C GLN A 335 -9.78 14.27 2.82
N TRP A 336 -11.02 14.43 2.35
CA TRP A 336 -11.76 13.39 1.59
C TRP A 336 -12.83 13.99 0.68
N SER A 337 -12.98 13.47 -0.54
CA SER A 337 -14.06 13.90 -1.45
C SER A 337 -15.10 12.79 -1.66
N ARG A 338 -16.37 13.19 -1.73
CA ARG A 338 -17.52 12.29 -1.91
C ARG A 338 -17.53 11.61 -3.29
N MET A 339 -17.10 12.34 -4.32
CA MET A 339 -17.34 11.96 -5.73
C MET A 339 -16.11 12.04 -6.62
N THR A 340 -14.93 12.34 -6.09
CA THR A 340 -13.72 12.50 -6.91
C THR A 340 -12.56 11.67 -6.38
N ARG A 341 -11.48 11.59 -7.17
CA ARG A 341 -10.24 10.94 -6.76
C ARG A 341 -9.77 11.56 -5.43
N ASP A 342 -9.89 10.79 -4.35
CA ASP A 342 -9.29 11.11 -3.05
C ASP A 342 -7.85 11.64 -3.24
N ASN A 343 -7.53 12.79 -2.65
CA ASN A 343 -6.27 13.50 -2.88
C ASN A 343 -5.01 12.71 -2.43
N ARG A 344 -3.86 13.19 -2.89
CA ARG A 344 -2.62 12.42 -3.16
C ARG A 344 -1.78 11.93 -1.97
N ILE A 345 -2.09 12.17 -0.69
CA ILE A 345 -1.00 12.09 0.31
C ILE A 345 -1.17 11.09 1.48
N ILE A 346 -2.27 11.05 2.25
CA ILE A 346 -2.26 10.27 3.52
C ILE A 346 -3.37 9.21 3.64
N GLY A 347 -4.37 9.21 2.76
CA GLY A 347 -5.49 8.24 2.82
C GLY A 347 -5.17 6.79 2.42
N TYR A 348 -3.90 6.37 2.37
CA TYR A 348 -3.47 5.10 1.76
C TYR A 348 -3.08 4.00 2.74
N ARG A 349 -2.70 4.39 3.97
CA ARG A 349 -2.03 3.53 4.93
C ARG A 349 -2.63 3.75 6.31
N ARG A 350 -2.67 2.69 7.10
CA ARG A 350 -2.98 2.74 8.52
C ARG A 350 -1.90 1.98 9.24
N CYS A 351 -1.20 2.69 10.10
CA CYS A 351 -0.58 2.05 11.25
C CYS A 351 -1.44 2.45 12.43
N TYR A 352 -1.94 1.45 13.16
CA TYR A 352 -2.52 1.64 14.47
C TYR A 352 -1.61 0.95 15.45
N SER A 353 -1.42 1.56 16.61
CA SER A 353 -0.84 0.87 17.73
C SER A 353 -1.89 0.62 18.79
N THR A 354 -1.75 -0.44 19.56
CA THR A 354 -2.49 -0.61 20.80
C THR A 354 -1.52 -0.98 21.92
N VAL A 355 -1.78 -0.50 23.12
CA VAL A 355 -0.94 -0.79 24.29
C VAL A 355 -1.54 -2.01 24.98
N PRO A 356 -0.81 -3.14 25.12
CA PRO A 356 -1.31 -4.26 25.92
C PRO A 356 -1.49 -3.86 27.39
N PRO A 357 -2.40 -4.51 28.14
CA PRO A 357 -2.46 -4.40 29.58
C PRO A 357 -1.09 -4.55 30.27
N ASP A 358 -0.88 -3.83 31.37
CA ASP A 358 0.44 -3.74 32.03
C ASP A 358 1.01 -5.10 32.45
N HIS A 359 0.18 -6.05 32.87
CA HIS A 359 0.65 -7.39 33.24
C HIS A 359 1.17 -8.17 32.03
N LEU A 360 0.54 -8.03 30.85
CA LEU A 360 1.02 -8.64 29.61
C LEU A 360 2.34 -7.99 29.14
N GLN A 361 2.48 -6.67 29.31
CA GLN A 361 3.75 -6.00 29.03
C GLN A 361 4.87 -6.51 29.95
N LYS A 362 4.59 -6.68 31.25
CA LYS A 362 5.56 -7.21 32.22
C LYS A 362 5.95 -8.65 31.88
N GLN A 363 4.98 -9.52 31.58
CA GLN A 363 5.22 -10.90 31.17
C GLN A 363 6.17 -10.98 29.96
N ARG A 364 5.96 -10.12 28.96
CA ARG A 364 6.80 -10.02 27.77
C ARG A 364 8.23 -9.54 28.01
N ARG A 365 8.39 -8.60 28.93
CA ARG A 365 9.73 -8.13 29.32
C ARG A 365 10.52 -9.24 30.01
N SER A 366 9.85 -10.03 30.86
CA SER A 366 10.48 -11.16 31.55
C SER A 366 10.90 -12.28 30.60
N THR A 367 10.08 -12.64 29.61
CA THR A 367 10.43 -13.66 28.61
C THR A 367 11.55 -13.21 27.66
N SER A 368 11.60 -11.93 27.31
CA SER A 368 12.63 -11.37 26.41
C SER A 368 13.99 -11.08 27.07
N ALA A 369 14.11 -11.23 28.39
CA ALA A 369 15.35 -11.08 29.15
C ALA A 369 16.10 -12.43 29.38
N GLY A 370 15.42 -13.58 29.23
CA GLY A 370 15.99 -14.90 29.50
C GLY A 370 16.11 -15.85 28.28
N ALA A 371 15.49 -15.53 27.14
CA ALA A 371 15.51 -16.41 25.97
C ALA A 371 16.66 -16.09 25.01
N SER A 372 17.52 -17.08 24.77
CA SER A 372 18.51 -17.09 23.69
C SER A 372 17.84 -16.82 22.34
N SER A 373 18.23 -15.70 21.72
CA SER A 373 18.15 -15.17 20.34
C SER A 373 17.40 -15.87 19.18
N THR A 374 16.87 -17.09 19.27
CA THR A 374 16.42 -17.85 18.07
C THR A 374 14.97 -18.35 18.09
N THR A 375 14.28 -18.31 19.23
CA THR A 375 12.88 -18.76 19.34
C THR A 375 11.92 -17.59 19.52
N THR A 376 11.18 -17.25 18.46
CA THR A 376 10.00 -16.37 18.50
C THR A 376 8.85 -17.09 19.20
N THR A 377 8.92 -17.26 20.52
CA THR A 377 7.81 -17.87 21.27
C THR A 377 6.59 -16.96 21.17
N ASN A 378 5.51 -17.47 20.58
CA ASN A 378 4.20 -16.87 20.73
C ASN A 378 3.84 -16.97 22.22
N ASP A 379 3.62 -15.85 22.92
CA ASP A 379 3.17 -15.87 24.33
C ASP A 379 1.72 -16.38 24.47
N GLY A 380 1.14 -16.94 23.40
CA GLY A 380 -0.27 -17.34 23.34
C GLY A 380 -1.22 -16.15 23.37
N ILE A 381 -0.76 -14.95 23.00
CA ILE A 381 -1.58 -13.73 23.05
C ILE A 381 -2.34 -13.55 21.74
N LEU A 382 -3.65 -13.37 21.89
CA LEU A 382 -4.59 -13.06 20.82
C LEU A 382 -5.15 -11.65 21.01
N LEU A 383 -5.47 -11.01 19.89
CA LEU A 383 -6.07 -9.69 19.82
C LEU A 383 -7.38 -9.75 19.06
N ASP A 384 -8.43 -9.18 19.64
CA ASP A 384 -9.63 -8.80 18.91
C ASP A 384 -9.62 -7.29 18.66
N ILE A 385 -10.04 -6.89 17.45
CA ILE A 385 -10.09 -5.50 17.04
C ILE A 385 -11.54 -5.14 16.73
N VAL A 386 -12.12 -4.29 17.57
CA VAL A 386 -13.51 -3.84 17.47
C VAL A 386 -13.52 -2.38 16.96
N PRO A 387 -13.89 -2.11 15.70
CA PRO A 387 -14.01 -0.76 15.17
C PRO A 387 -15.10 0.04 15.87
N ILE A 388 -14.73 1.22 16.36
CA ILE A 388 -15.70 2.25 16.75
C ILE A 388 -16.25 2.84 15.45
N ARG A 389 -17.52 2.55 15.15
CA ARG A 389 -18.13 2.99 13.91
C ARG A 389 -18.72 4.39 14.09
N THR A 390 -18.41 5.29 13.15
CA THR A 390 -18.98 6.64 13.04
C THR A 390 -19.05 7.01 11.55
N PRO A 391 -19.95 7.90 11.13
CA PRO A 391 -19.89 8.46 9.78
C PRO A 391 -18.55 9.13 9.50
N VAL A 392 -18.18 9.19 8.22
CA VAL A 392 -17.01 9.94 7.76
C VAL A 392 -17.22 11.44 7.97
N ARG A 393 -16.25 12.14 8.57
CA ARG A 393 -16.23 13.61 8.54
C ARG A 393 -15.68 14.06 7.19
N ARG A 394 -16.48 14.80 6.42
CA ARG A 394 -16.20 15.13 5.01
C ARG A 394 -15.69 16.56 4.79
N ASN A 395 -15.73 17.41 5.81
CA ASN A 395 -15.42 18.82 5.63
C ASN A 395 -13.90 19.03 5.58
N ASP A 396 -13.43 19.81 4.61
CA ASP A 396 -12.02 20.15 4.38
C ASP A 396 -11.43 21.03 5.49
N HIS A 397 -12.26 21.49 6.42
CA HIS A 397 -11.88 22.33 7.55
C HIS A 397 -12.21 21.71 8.93
N ASP A 398 -13.02 20.65 9.01
CA ASP A 398 -13.46 20.03 10.28
C ASP A 398 -12.50 18.94 10.75
N GLY A 399 -11.33 19.37 11.18
CA GLY A 399 -10.43 18.50 11.94
C GLY A 399 -10.99 18.18 13.32
N TYR A 400 -10.85 16.92 13.76
CA TYR A 400 -11.04 16.51 15.15
C TYR A 400 -9.68 16.20 15.78
N PHE A 401 -9.02 17.24 16.28
CA PHE A 401 -7.70 17.18 16.92
C PHE A 401 -7.59 18.23 18.03
N PHE A 402 -6.77 17.94 19.05
CA PHE A 402 -6.67 18.74 20.27
C PHE A 402 -6.27 20.21 20.09
N HIS A 403 -6.65 21.04 21.07
CA HIS A 403 -6.65 22.51 20.99
C HIS A 403 -5.63 23.28 21.81
N ASP A 404 -4.90 22.64 22.71
CA ASP A 404 -3.85 23.35 23.42
C ASP A 404 -2.52 23.27 22.66
N GLY A 405 -2.32 24.25 21.76
CA GLY A 405 -1.01 24.55 21.16
C GLY A 405 -0.75 24.08 19.73
N HIS A 406 -1.77 23.71 18.94
CA HIS A 406 -1.60 23.21 17.56
C HIS A 406 -2.30 24.08 16.48
N GLY A 407 -2.75 25.30 16.83
CA GLY A 407 -4.05 25.80 16.39
C GLY A 407 -4.30 26.05 14.90
N GLY A 408 -4.92 25.04 14.30
CA GLY A 408 -6.14 25.27 13.53
C GLY A 408 -7.39 25.24 14.43
N PRO A 409 -8.54 25.77 13.97
CA PRO A 409 -9.82 25.63 14.67
C PRO A 409 -10.37 24.19 14.56
N MET A 410 -10.86 23.58 15.65
CA MET A 410 -11.76 22.41 15.60
C MET A 410 -13.06 23.05 15.22
N THR A 411 -13.52 22.73 14.04
CA THR A 411 -14.87 23.07 13.63
C THR A 411 -15.82 21.87 13.83
N PHE A 412 -15.29 20.69 14.20
CA PHE A 412 -16.12 19.53 14.55
C PHE A 412 -16.71 19.64 15.97
N ASN A 413 -18.03 19.79 16.07
CA ASN A 413 -18.75 19.80 17.34
C ASN A 413 -19.24 18.38 17.70
N ALA A 414 -18.43 17.68 18.50
CA ALA A 414 -18.70 16.34 19.04
C ALA A 414 -20.09 16.21 19.70
N THR A 415 -20.44 17.12 20.61
CA THR A 415 -21.70 17.06 21.36
C THR A 415 -22.92 17.19 20.44
N ARG A 416 -22.85 18.07 19.43
CA ARG A 416 -23.91 18.22 18.43
C ARG A 416 -24.04 16.97 17.56
N MET A 417 -22.90 16.44 17.11
CA MET A 417 -22.88 15.33 16.16
C MET A 417 -23.28 14.01 16.81
N TRP A 418 -22.74 13.70 17.99
CA TRP A 418 -22.96 12.40 18.64
C TRP A 418 -24.12 12.44 19.63
N GLY A 419 -24.42 13.60 20.21
CA GLY A 419 -25.19 13.67 21.45
C GLY A 419 -24.31 13.40 22.67
N ARG A 420 -24.83 13.62 23.88
CA ARG A 420 -24.08 13.43 25.14
C ARG A 420 -23.97 11.97 25.57
N ASP A 421 -24.95 11.15 25.21
CA ASP A 421 -25.14 9.81 25.77
C ASP A 421 -25.10 8.70 24.70
N HIS A 422 -24.33 8.89 23.62
CA HIS A 422 -24.22 7.88 22.55
C HIS A 422 -23.35 6.70 22.98
N VAL A 423 -23.99 5.71 23.62
CA VAL A 423 -23.34 4.46 24.06
C VAL A 423 -23.14 3.52 22.88
N LEU A 424 -21.92 3.05 22.69
CA LEU A 424 -21.54 2.06 21.68
C LEU A 424 -22.15 0.69 22.02
N PRO A 425 -22.42 -0.17 21.01
CA PRO A 425 -22.81 -1.56 21.24
C PRO A 425 -21.79 -2.31 22.11
N ARG A 426 -22.20 -3.45 22.68
CA ARG A 426 -21.25 -4.33 23.37
C ARG A 426 -20.23 -4.90 22.37
N ILE A 427 -19.11 -5.41 22.87
CA ILE A 427 -18.05 -6.00 22.04
C ILE A 427 -18.60 -7.19 21.25
N GLU A 428 -19.36 -8.07 21.90
CA GLU A 428 -19.98 -9.25 21.31
C GLU A 428 -21.05 -8.89 20.26
N ASP A 429 -21.68 -7.73 20.42
CA ASP A 429 -22.72 -7.17 19.53
C ASP A 429 -22.14 -6.29 18.41
N SER A 430 -20.80 -6.18 18.33
CA SER A 430 -20.10 -5.39 17.31
C SER A 430 -19.40 -6.29 16.31
N GLY A 431 -19.41 -5.88 15.03
CA GLY A 431 -18.54 -6.48 14.04
C GLY A 431 -17.08 -6.25 14.41
N ARG A 432 -16.23 -7.28 14.32
CA ARG A 432 -14.85 -7.28 14.81
C ARG A 432 -13.99 -8.32 14.12
N TRP A 433 -12.67 -8.12 14.15
CA TRP A 433 -11.71 -9.21 13.98
C TRP A 433 -11.55 -9.94 15.31
N GLU A 434 -11.50 -11.27 15.27
CA GLU A 434 -11.36 -12.12 16.46
C GLU A 434 -10.21 -13.11 16.30
N ASN A 435 -9.38 -13.25 17.35
CA ASN A 435 -8.25 -14.18 17.45
C ASN A 435 -7.07 -13.86 16.54
N LEU A 436 -6.72 -12.59 16.35
CA LEU A 436 -5.50 -12.21 15.64
C LEU A 436 -4.25 -12.56 16.48
N PRO A 437 -3.26 -13.28 15.95
CA PRO A 437 -2.06 -13.66 16.69
C PRO A 437 -1.12 -12.46 16.90
N VAL A 438 -0.73 -12.19 18.14
CA VAL A 438 0.23 -11.12 18.45
C VAL A 438 1.62 -11.70 18.68
N CYS A 439 2.48 -11.59 17.67
CA CYS A 439 3.82 -12.16 17.70
C CYS A 439 4.91 -11.13 18.00
N SER A 440 5.90 -11.53 18.79
CA SER A 440 7.10 -10.74 19.06
C SER A 440 8.00 -10.69 17.82
N LEU A 441 8.67 -9.55 17.60
CA LEU A 441 9.62 -9.43 16.50
C LEU A 441 10.89 -10.23 16.80
N PRO A 442 11.44 -10.97 15.82
CA PRO A 442 12.76 -11.53 15.96
C PRO A 442 13.75 -10.37 16.14
N ARG A 443 14.59 -10.46 17.18
CA ARG A 443 15.69 -9.52 17.36
C ARG A 443 16.77 -9.86 16.34
N PRO A 444 17.32 -8.89 15.60
CA PRO A 444 18.49 -9.14 14.79
C PRO A 444 19.61 -9.70 15.67
N THR A 445 20.24 -10.79 15.25
CA THR A 445 21.50 -11.23 15.84
C THR A 445 22.52 -10.13 15.66
N LEU A 446 22.96 -9.52 16.76
CA LEU A 446 24.09 -8.61 16.71
C LEU A 446 25.29 -9.36 16.14
N PRO A 447 26.10 -8.75 15.26
CA PRO A 447 27.39 -9.34 14.91
C PRO A 447 28.18 -9.56 16.21
N PRO A 448 28.94 -10.67 16.33
CA PRO A 448 29.76 -10.89 17.51
C PRO A 448 30.65 -9.67 17.70
N SER A 449 30.41 -8.94 18.80
CA SER A 449 31.18 -7.76 19.12
C SER A 449 32.64 -8.18 19.26
N VAL A 450 33.53 -7.35 18.72
CA VAL A 450 34.95 -7.31 19.11
C VAL A 450 35.05 -7.54 20.62
N PRO A 451 35.99 -8.39 21.11
CA PRO A 451 36.07 -8.75 22.51
C PRO A 451 36.03 -7.48 23.37
N PRO A 452 35.25 -7.46 24.45
CA PRO A 452 35.18 -6.31 25.33
C PRO A 452 36.58 -6.10 25.93
N ASP A 453 37.25 -5.01 25.57
CA ASP A 453 38.23 -4.43 26.47
C ASP A 453 37.49 -4.12 27.79
N ASP A 454 38.09 -4.50 28.91
CA ASP A 454 37.54 -4.69 30.26
C ASP A 454 36.89 -3.45 30.95
N GLY A 455 36.30 -2.52 30.20
CA GLY A 455 35.58 -1.36 30.73
C GLY A 455 34.26 -1.00 30.02
N ALA A 456 33.90 -1.65 28.91
CA ALA A 456 32.77 -1.20 28.07
C ALA A 456 31.39 -1.80 28.42
N ALA A 457 31.32 -2.84 29.26
CA ALA A 457 30.06 -3.54 29.54
C ALA A 457 29.01 -2.69 30.29
N ALA A 458 29.42 -1.64 30.99
CA ALA A 458 28.51 -0.77 31.75
C ALA A 458 27.92 0.40 30.93
N ALA A 459 28.42 0.67 29.71
CA ALA A 459 27.94 1.78 28.87
C ALA A 459 26.79 1.40 27.91
N ILE A 460 26.49 0.10 27.78
CA ILE A 460 25.52 -0.43 26.80
C ILE A 460 24.06 -0.08 27.18
N ASP A 461 23.77 0.24 28.44
CA ASP A 461 22.41 0.53 28.92
C ASP A 461 22.00 2.02 28.79
N ALA A 462 22.91 2.91 28.36
CA ALA A 462 22.64 4.35 28.23
C ALA A 462 22.57 4.88 26.78
N GLY A 463 22.83 4.04 25.77
CA GLY A 463 22.91 4.49 24.37
C GLY A 463 23.04 3.35 23.38
N ARG A 464 22.09 2.41 23.41
CA ARG A 464 22.10 1.17 22.62
C ARG A 464 22.35 1.46 21.13
N THR A 465 23.52 1.10 20.62
CA THR A 465 23.83 1.13 19.18
C THR A 465 22.85 0.20 18.47
N LYS A 466 22.13 0.73 17.48
CA LYS A 466 21.19 -0.07 16.68
C LYS A 466 21.95 -1.17 15.94
N ALA A 467 21.29 -2.29 15.66
CA ALA A 467 21.93 -3.47 15.06
C ALA A 467 22.43 -3.22 13.64
N HIS A 468 21.77 -2.33 12.91
CA HIS A 468 22.12 -1.97 11.55
C HIS A 468 22.32 -0.46 11.42
N ARG A 469 23.29 -0.07 10.60
CA ARG A 469 23.52 1.31 10.20
C ARG A 469 22.58 1.70 9.07
N LEU A 470 22.49 0.87 8.03
CA LEU A 470 21.68 1.12 6.85
C LEU A 470 21.01 -0.17 6.37
N VAL A 471 19.68 -0.14 6.20
CA VAL A 471 18.91 -1.26 5.66
C VAL A 471 18.06 -0.86 4.46
N ALA A 472 17.83 -1.81 3.57
CA ALA A 472 16.92 -1.66 2.43
C ALA A 472 15.67 -2.51 2.63
N CYS A 473 14.51 -1.94 2.27
CA CYS A 473 13.25 -2.64 2.15
C CYS A 473 12.84 -2.65 0.68
N THR A 474 12.51 -3.81 0.14
CA THR A 474 11.96 -3.91 -1.22
C THR A 474 10.70 -4.76 -1.24
N TRP A 475 9.73 -4.36 -2.06
CA TRP A 475 8.54 -5.13 -2.38
C TRP A 475 8.64 -5.53 -3.84
N THR A 476 8.63 -6.83 -4.11
CA THR A 476 8.92 -7.35 -5.45
C THR A 476 8.30 -8.73 -5.66
N SER A 477 8.35 -9.22 -6.89
CA SER A 477 7.86 -10.53 -7.29
C SER A 477 8.72 -11.08 -8.43
N ALA A 478 8.82 -12.40 -8.55
CA ALA A 478 9.59 -13.06 -9.61
C ALA A 478 9.13 -12.65 -11.02
N VAL A 479 7.82 -12.48 -11.20
CA VAL A 479 7.17 -11.99 -12.41
C VAL A 479 6.29 -10.81 -12.03
N HIS A 480 6.29 -9.73 -12.82
CA HIS A 480 5.46 -8.55 -12.56
C HIS A 480 4.88 -7.95 -13.84
N GLN A 481 3.91 -7.04 -13.69
CA GLN A 481 3.37 -6.22 -14.77
C GLN A 481 3.66 -4.74 -14.52
N ARG A 482 4.03 -4.00 -15.58
CA ARG A 482 4.20 -2.54 -15.47
C ARG A 482 2.84 -1.85 -15.43
N ARG A 483 2.81 -0.65 -14.85
CA ARG A 483 1.58 0.12 -14.67
C ARG A 483 0.85 0.39 -16.00
N GLY A 484 -0.39 -0.07 -16.13
CA GLY A 484 -1.18 -0.04 -17.37
C GLY A 484 -0.45 -0.67 -18.56
N ASN A 485 0.23 -1.79 -18.32
CA ASN A 485 0.77 -2.66 -19.34
C ASN A 485 0.42 -4.09 -18.95
N GLU A 486 -0.21 -4.83 -19.85
CA GLU A 486 -0.59 -6.23 -19.64
C GLU A 486 0.61 -7.19 -19.81
N ARG A 487 1.72 -6.71 -20.39
CA ARG A 487 2.91 -7.51 -20.59
C ARG A 487 3.55 -7.90 -19.26
N ARG A 488 3.76 -9.21 -19.11
CA ARG A 488 4.50 -9.82 -18.01
C ARG A 488 6.00 -9.61 -18.22
N ILE A 489 6.70 -9.35 -17.13
CA ILE A 489 8.15 -9.22 -17.10
C ILE A 489 8.65 -10.24 -16.09
N ALA A 490 9.42 -11.22 -16.58
CA ALA A 490 9.93 -12.35 -15.80
C ALA A 490 11.39 -12.16 -15.37
N ASP A 491 11.89 -10.93 -15.40
CA ASP A 491 13.28 -10.60 -15.08
C ASP A 491 13.54 -10.42 -13.57
N GLY A 492 12.50 -10.61 -12.74
CA GLY A 492 12.50 -10.26 -11.32
C GLY A 492 13.53 -11.01 -10.50
N LYS A 493 13.79 -12.29 -10.80
CA LYS A 493 14.80 -13.10 -10.10
C LYS A 493 16.22 -12.63 -10.39
N ALA A 494 16.58 -12.53 -11.67
CA ALA A 494 17.91 -12.09 -12.10
C ALA A 494 18.20 -10.69 -11.59
N ARG A 495 17.22 -9.78 -11.72
CA ARG A 495 17.30 -8.40 -11.23
C ARG A 495 17.47 -8.34 -9.71
N LEU A 496 16.67 -9.09 -8.94
CA LEU A 496 16.79 -9.10 -7.49
C LEU A 496 18.15 -9.62 -7.02
N ARG A 497 18.70 -10.66 -7.67
CA ARG A 497 20.02 -11.22 -7.34
C ARG A 497 21.11 -10.15 -7.46
N GLU A 498 21.15 -9.46 -8.60
CA GLU A 498 22.09 -8.37 -8.83
C GLU A 498 21.87 -7.20 -7.87
N TRP A 499 20.62 -6.81 -7.69
CA TRP A 499 20.27 -5.68 -6.85
C TRP A 499 20.66 -5.91 -5.37
N ILE A 500 20.44 -7.11 -4.83
CA ILE A 500 20.90 -7.46 -3.47
C ILE A 500 22.42 -7.42 -3.42
N ALA A 501 23.11 -8.06 -4.38
CA ALA A 501 24.57 -8.11 -4.42
C ALA A 501 25.19 -6.70 -4.40
N PHE A 502 24.67 -5.82 -5.26
CA PHE A 502 25.13 -4.45 -5.37
C PHE A 502 24.88 -3.65 -4.07
N ASN A 503 23.65 -3.67 -3.54
CA ASN A 503 23.32 -2.88 -2.35
C ASN A 503 24.13 -3.36 -1.13
N LEU A 504 24.35 -4.66 -0.99
CA LEU A 504 25.23 -5.21 0.04
C LEU A 504 26.70 -4.78 -0.14
N GLU A 505 27.19 -4.62 -1.37
CA GLU A 505 28.56 -4.14 -1.67
C GLU A 505 28.74 -2.65 -1.38
N VAL A 506 27.74 -1.80 -1.68
CA VAL A 506 27.80 -0.35 -1.43
C VAL A 506 27.54 0.03 0.05
N GLY A 507 27.35 -0.95 0.94
CA GLY A 507 27.33 -0.73 2.38
C GLY A 507 25.97 -0.84 3.05
N PHE A 508 24.97 -1.48 2.44
CA PHE A 508 23.78 -1.91 3.19
C PHE A 508 24.10 -3.11 4.08
N ASP A 509 23.67 -3.04 5.34
CA ASP A 509 23.87 -4.11 6.32
C ASP A 509 22.91 -5.27 6.09
N HIS A 510 21.66 -4.94 5.76
CA HIS A 510 20.60 -5.91 5.62
C HIS A 510 19.58 -5.50 4.56
N VAL A 511 19.01 -6.49 3.87
CA VAL A 511 17.95 -6.34 2.88
C VAL A 511 16.73 -7.14 3.29
N TYR A 512 15.58 -6.47 3.43
CA TYR A 512 14.29 -7.09 3.67
C TYR A 512 13.50 -7.16 2.36
N VAL A 513 13.20 -8.38 1.90
CA VAL A 513 12.48 -8.66 0.65
C VAL A 513 11.06 -9.09 0.96
N PHE A 514 10.08 -8.26 0.65
CA PHE A 514 8.67 -8.59 0.70
C PHE A 514 8.27 -9.23 -0.64
N ASP A 515 8.21 -10.57 -0.64
CA ASP A 515 7.96 -11.38 -1.83
C ASP A 515 6.46 -11.52 -2.09
N ASN A 516 6.02 -10.85 -3.15
CA ASN A 516 4.63 -10.81 -3.62
C ASN A 516 4.35 -11.80 -4.77
N THR A 517 5.23 -12.78 -5.00
CA THR A 517 5.09 -13.72 -6.13
C THR A 517 3.82 -14.55 -6.05
N GLY A 518 3.50 -15.10 -4.86
CA GLY A 518 2.31 -15.92 -4.67
C GLY A 518 0.99 -15.15 -4.90
N ALA A 519 0.94 -13.89 -4.49
CA ALA A 519 -0.20 -13.01 -4.73
C ALA A 519 -0.38 -12.75 -6.23
N ASN A 520 0.71 -12.47 -6.94
CA ASN A 520 0.66 -12.14 -8.36
C ASN A 520 0.23 -13.34 -9.21
N ALA A 521 0.69 -14.55 -8.86
CA ALA A 521 0.26 -15.79 -9.48
C ALA A 521 -1.26 -16.01 -9.37
N THR A 522 -1.86 -15.64 -8.23
CA THR A 522 -3.31 -15.72 -8.02
C THR A 522 -4.08 -14.77 -8.94
N ILE A 523 -3.60 -13.53 -9.12
CA ILE A 523 -4.21 -12.56 -10.04
C ILE A 523 -4.20 -13.08 -11.48
N PHE A 524 -3.08 -13.64 -11.93
CA PHE A 524 -2.97 -14.17 -13.30
C PHE A 524 -3.93 -15.33 -13.54
N ARG A 525 -4.09 -16.23 -12.56
CA ARG A 525 -5.06 -17.32 -12.62
C ARG A 525 -6.50 -16.80 -12.74
N LEU A 526 -6.88 -15.79 -11.94
CA LEU A 526 -8.23 -15.22 -11.97
C LEU A 526 -8.60 -14.56 -13.30
N LYS A 527 -7.61 -14.06 -14.04
CA LYS A 527 -7.83 -13.48 -15.36
C LYS A 527 -8.00 -14.52 -16.48
N ASN A 528 -7.98 -15.83 -16.16
CA ASN A 528 -7.92 -16.92 -17.14
C ASN A 528 -6.78 -16.75 -18.16
N GLU A 529 -5.75 -15.97 -17.81
CA GLU A 529 -4.55 -15.82 -18.62
C GLU A 529 -3.67 -17.04 -18.32
N VAL A 530 -3.94 -18.13 -19.06
CA VAL A 530 -3.25 -19.43 -19.00
C VAL A 530 -1.77 -19.23 -18.73
N VAL A 531 -1.29 -19.81 -17.64
CA VAL A 531 0.14 -19.96 -17.38
C VAL A 531 0.62 -21.02 -18.36
N GLU A 532 1.34 -20.60 -19.41
CA GLU A 532 2.13 -21.53 -20.22
C GLU A 532 3.03 -22.39 -19.28
N PRO A 533 3.27 -23.67 -19.57
CA PRO A 533 3.64 -24.68 -18.58
C PRO A 533 5.07 -24.57 -17.99
N GLU A 534 5.80 -23.49 -18.21
CA GLU A 534 7.14 -23.29 -17.63
C GLU A 534 7.12 -23.16 -16.10
N TYR A 535 5.94 -22.95 -15.49
CA TYR A 535 5.74 -23.13 -14.05
C TYR A 535 5.17 -24.53 -13.77
N GLY A 536 6.09 -25.46 -13.48
CA GLY A 536 5.88 -26.81 -12.93
C GLY A 536 4.44 -27.32 -12.85
N ASN A 537 4.11 -28.22 -13.78
CA ASN A 537 2.77 -28.79 -13.99
C ASN A 537 2.39 -29.87 -12.95
N ASP A 538 2.54 -29.60 -11.65
CA ASP A 538 1.96 -30.47 -10.61
C ASP A 538 0.68 -29.86 -10.05
N THR A 539 -0.38 -29.97 -10.82
CA THR A 539 -1.74 -29.58 -10.43
C THR A 539 -2.42 -30.61 -9.53
N SER A 540 -1.75 -31.75 -9.23
CA SER A 540 -2.36 -32.86 -8.48
C SER A 540 -2.28 -32.72 -6.96
N SER A 541 -1.43 -31.83 -6.43
CA SER A 541 -1.19 -31.71 -4.99
C SER A 541 -1.65 -30.39 -4.35
N GLY A 542 -2.14 -29.41 -5.12
CA GLY A 542 -2.50 -28.08 -4.60
C GLY A 542 -1.33 -27.34 -3.93
N ARG A 543 -0.11 -27.86 -4.05
CA ARG A 543 1.11 -27.38 -3.41
C ARG A 543 2.00 -26.82 -4.50
N TRP A 544 2.08 -25.49 -4.58
CA TRP A 544 3.05 -24.80 -5.42
C TRP A 544 4.44 -25.38 -5.14
N THR A 545 5.09 -25.92 -6.17
CA THR A 545 6.47 -26.36 -6.05
C THR A 545 7.35 -25.11 -5.89
N ASN A 546 8.22 -25.13 -4.87
CA ASN A 546 9.04 -24.00 -4.38
C ASN A 546 9.97 -23.32 -5.41
N ASN A 547 9.93 -23.69 -6.69
CA ASN A 547 10.85 -23.16 -7.70
C ASN A 547 10.39 -21.85 -8.33
N GLY A 548 9.15 -21.39 -8.08
CA GLY A 548 8.58 -20.20 -8.71
C GLY A 548 8.79 -18.88 -7.98
N ASP A 549 9.06 -18.92 -6.67
CA ASP A 549 9.13 -17.72 -5.83
C ASP A 549 10.55 -17.12 -5.74
N LEU A 550 10.72 -16.07 -4.92
CA LEU A 550 12.01 -15.40 -4.78
C LEU A 550 12.96 -16.10 -3.80
N SER A 551 12.58 -17.22 -3.16
CA SER A 551 13.47 -17.98 -2.24
C SER A 551 14.74 -18.42 -2.94
N SER A 552 14.61 -18.94 -4.16
CA SER A 552 15.73 -19.34 -5.03
C SER A 552 16.81 -18.25 -5.25
N VAL A 553 16.48 -16.98 -4.98
CA VAL A 553 17.42 -15.87 -5.01
C VAL A 553 17.83 -15.44 -3.61
N THR A 554 16.88 -15.27 -2.68
CA THR A 554 17.18 -14.78 -1.33
C THR A 554 18.04 -15.77 -0.53
N ASP A 555 17.86 -17.07 -0.76
CA ASP A 555 18.57 -18.13 -0.05
C ASP A 555 20.02 -18.29 -0.52
N LEU A 556 20.39 -17.62 -1.63
CA LEU A 556 21.79 -17.50 -2.06
C LEU A 556 22.60 -16.56 -1.14
N PHE A 557 21.93 -15.81 -0.27
CA PHE A 557 22.55 -14.86 0.64
C PHE A 557 22.38 -15.33 2.09
N PRO A 558 23.35 -15.04 2.98
CA PRO A 558 23.21 -15.39 4.39
C PRO A 558 21.97 -14.73 5.01
N PRO A 559 21.22 -15.44 5.89
CA PRO A 559 20.05 -14.88 6.57
C PRO A 559 20.39 -13.70 7.49
N THR A 560 21.68 -13.51 7.84
CA THR A 560 22.16 -12.34 8.57
C THR A 560 22.21 -11.06 7.72
N ARG A 561 22.16 -11.19 6.38
CA ARG A 561 22.19 -10.06 5.42
C ARG A 561 20.91 -9.93 4.61
N VAL A 562 20.13 -10.99 4.45
CA VAL A 562 18.88 -10.97 3.67
C VAL A 562 17.78 -11.71 4.42
N THR A 563 16.63 -11.06 4.58
CA THR A 563 15.42 -11.69 5.11
C THR A 563 14.31 -11.61 4.08
N ARG A 564 13.76 -12.77 3.70
CA ARG A 564 12.56 -12.87 2.88
C ARG A 564 11.31 -12.88 3.77
N ILE A 565 10.30 -12.11 3.38
CA ILE A 565 8.98 -12.07 3.99
C ILE A 565 7.97 -12.43 2.91
N ASP A 566 7.27 -13.55 3.09
CA ASP A 566 6.16 -13.91 2.22
C ASP A 566 5.03 -12.91 2.39
N TRP A 567 4.69 -12.22 1.29
CA TRP A 567 3.72 -11.13 1.31
C TRP A 567 2.54 -11.50 0.42
N PRO A 568 1.42 -11.98 0.99
CA PRO A 568 0.33 -12.53 0.18
C PRO A 568 -0.56 -11.45 -0.45
N ALA A 569 -0.40 -10.18 -0.06
CA ALA A 569 -1.38 -9.14 -0.38
C ALA A 569 -1.28 -8.70 -1.84
N THR A 570 -2.36 -8.80 -2.60
CA THR A 570 -2.38 -8.41 -4.00
C THR A 570 -2.40 -6.89 -4.21
N VAL A 571 -1.95 -6.46 -5.39
CA VAL A 571 -2.23 -5.11 -5.87
C VAL A 571 -3.65 -5.10 -6.43
N CYS A 572 -4.55 -4.38 -5.78
CA CYS A 572 -5.95 -4.26 -6.21
C CYS A 572 -6.12 -3.91 -7.69
N ASN A 573 -5.39 -2.89 -8.15
CA ASN A 573 -5.40 -2.47 -9.55
C ASN A 573 -4.07 -1.79 -9.87
N ASN A 574 -3.51 -2.06 -11.06
CA ASN A 574 -2.24 -1.51 -11.53
C ASN A 574 -2.41 -0.52 -12.70
N ASN A 575 -3.59 0.09 -12.87
CA ASN A 575 -3.86 1.09 -13.90
C ASN A 575 -3.10 2.41 -13.68
N ARG A 576 -2.70 3.10 -14.76
CA ARG A 576 -1.94 4.38 -14.74
C ARG A 576 -2.69 5.51 -14.02
N PRO A 577 -2.01 6.53 -13.46
CA PRO A 577 -2.67 7.62 -12.73
C PRO A 577 -3.73 8.38 -13.54
N ALA A 578 -3.55 8.45 -14.87
CA ALA A 578 -4.47 9.12 -15.77
C ALA A 578 -5.67 8.24 -16.18
N HIS A 579 -5.64 6.94 -15.90
CA HIS A 579 -6.70 6.00 -16.28
C HIS A 579 -8.06 6.37 -15.64
N ASN A 580 -9.17 6.04 -16.31
CA ASN A 580 -10.51 6.32 -15.77
C ASN A 580 -10.78 5.60 -14.45
N ASP A 581 -10.11 4.47 -14.23
CA ASP A 581 -9.99 3.75 -12.96
C ASP A 581 -8.51 3.59 -12.59
N PRO A 582 -7.88 4.61 -11.98
CA PRO A 582 -6.47 4.54 -11.65
C PRO A 582 -6.27 3.60 -10.48
N GLY A 583 -5.41 2.62 -10.68
CA GLY A 583 -5.08 1.64 -9.65
C GLY A 583 -4.12 2.22 -8.61
N GLU A 584 -4.07 1.57 -7.44
CA GLU A 584 -3.16 1.92 -6.36
C GLU A 584 -2.27 0.74 -5.98
N ARG A 585 -0.98 1.00 -5.75
CA ARG A 585 0.00 -0.01 -5.28
C ARG A 585 -0.10 -0.21 -3.78
N SER A 586 -1.31 -0.53 -3.37
CA SER A 586 -1.76 -0.50 -2.00
C SER A 586 -0.96 -1.52 -1.15
N SER A 587 -0.74 -2.72 -1.69
CA SER A 587 0.12 -3.75 -1.09
C SER A 587 1.59 -3.32 -0.91
N GLN A 588 2.23 -2.69 -1.91
CA GLN A 588 3.60 -2.16 -1.80
C GLN A 588 3.73 -1.21 -0.59
N TYR A 589 2.74 -0.32 -0.43
CA TYR A 589 2.73 0.64 0.67
C TYR A 589 2.54 0.00 2.05
N ALA A 590 1.76 -1.07 2.14
CA ALA A 590 1.61 -1.81 3.38
C ALA A 590 2.92 -2.55 3.73
N ALA A 591 3.60 -3.15 2.73
CA ALA A 591 4.89 -3.80 2.91
C ALA A 591 5.96 -2.82 3.44
N GLU A 592 6.02 -1.61 2.89
CA GLU A 592 6.96 -0.57 3.35
C GLU A 592 6.67 -0.09 4.78
N ALA A 593 5.39 0.08 5.12
CA ALA A 593 4.99 0.46 6.47
C ALA A 593 5.33 -0.65 7.47
N ALA A 594 5.09 -1.91 7.10
CA ALA A 594 5.51 -3.07 7.87
C ALA A 594 7.03 -3.08 8.05
N CYS A 595 7.81 -2.92 6.98
CA CYS A 595 9.27 -2.89 7.06
C CYS A 595 9.79 -1.81 8.02
N ARG A 596 9.30 -0.57 7.87
CA ARG A 596 9.68 0.55 8.74
C ARG A 596 9.32 0.28 10.19
N SER A 597 8.10 -0.19 10.47
CA SER A 597 7.64 -0.40 11.84
C SER A 597 8.29 -1.61 12.51
N ARG A 598 8.61 -2.68 11.75
CA ARG A 598 9.32 -3.87 12.25
C ARG A 598 10.79 -3.61 12.51
N TYR A 599 11.49 -3.03 11.52
CA TYR A 599 12.95 -3.01 11.50
C TYR A 599 13.54 -1.63 11.79
N GLY A 600 12.73 -0.57 11.72
CA GLY A 600 13.10 0.80 12.10
C GLY A 600 13.72 0.92 13.50
N PRO A 601 13.19 0.25 14.55
CA PRO A 601 13.80 0.28 15.88
C PRO A 601 15.23 -0.28 15.94
N TYR A 602 15.63 -1.11 14.97
CA TYR A 602 16.93 -1.77 14.92
C TYR A 602 17.89 -1.17 13.89
N THR A 603 17.51 -0.09 13.20
CA THR A 603 18.33 0.54 12.18
C THR A 603 18.43 2.06 12.32
N ASP A 604 19.60 2.62 12.05
CA ASP A 604 19.79 4.08 12.04
C ASP A 604 19.18 4.73 10.81
N TRP A 605 19.47 4.18 9.64
CA TRP A 605 18.98 4.65 8.35
C TRP A 605 18.25 3.53 7.62
N MET A 606 17.24 3.91 6.84
CA MET A 606 16.43 2.98 6.06
C MET A 606 16.12 3.56 4.69
N ALA A 607 16.04 2.68 3.70
CA ALA A 607 15.57 2.98 2.35
C ALA A 607 14.42 2.06 1.96
N SER A 608 13.44 2.56 1.20
CA SER A 608 12.44 1.72 0.52
C SER A 608 12.60 1.87 -0.98
N MET A 609 12.88 0.76 -1.66
CA MET A 609 13.40 0.77 -3.03
C MET A 609 12.76 -0.32 -3.87
N ASP A 610 12.53 -0.02 -5.14
CA ASP A 610 12.18 -1.03 -6.14
C ASP A 610 13.49 -1.73 -6.60
N PRO A 611 13.46 -3.01 -7.03
CA PRO A 611 14.67 -3.75 -7.42
C PRO A 611 15.29 -3.25 -8.74
N ASP A 612 14.73 -2.21 -9.36
CA ASP A 612 15.30 -1.50 -10.50
C ASP A 612 15.98 -0.18 -10.13
N GLU A 613 16.20 0.08 -8.83
CA GLU A 613 16.75 1.33 -8.33
C GLU A 613 18.09 1.12 -7.61
N TYR A 614 19.16 1.73 -8.10
CA TYR A 614 20.52 1.55 -7.60
C TYR A 614 21.04 2.84 -6.96
N PHE A 615 21.28 2.81 -5.65
CA PHE A 615 21.98 3.90 -4.96
C PHE A 615 23.48 3.70 -5.07
N VAL A 616 24.13 4.52 -5.87
CA VAL A 616 25.57 4.48 -6.14
C VAL A 616 26.29 5.59 -5.36
N PRO A 617 27.21 5.28 -4.43
CA PRO A 617 28.06 6.29 -3.82
C PRO A 617 29.00 6.94 -4.86
N MET A 618 29.12 8.27 -4.80
CA MET A 618 29.90 9.11 -5.73
C MET A 618 30.98 9.93 -4.99
N GLY A 619 31.72 10.76 -5.72
CA GLY A 619 32.89 11.51 -5.21
C GLY A 619 34.02 10.64 -4.64
N SER A 620 34.36 10.85 -3.36
CA SER A 620 35.38 10.07 -2.65
C SER A 620 34.82 8.91 -1.81
N TYR A 621 33.51 8.80 -1.68
CA TYR A 621 32.88 7.79 -0.81
C TYR A 621 32.95 6.40 -1.44
N THR A 622 33.38 5.42 -0.66
CA THR A 622 33.51 4.01 -1.11
C THR A 622 32.39 3.11 -0.59
N ASN A 623 31.46 3.68 0.20
CA ASN A 623 30.22 3.05 0.66
C ASN A 623 29.32 4.14 1.27
N TRP A 624 28.04 3.82 1.46
CA TRP A 624 27.06 4.75 2.04
C TRP A 624 27.30 5.09 3.50
N LYS A 625 27.90 4.20 4.30
CA LYS A 625 28.11 4.42 5.73
C LYS A 625 29.03 5.61 5.98
N GLN A 626 30.10 5.75 5.18
CA GLN A 626 31.01 6.89 5.25
C GLN A 626 30.27 8.23 5.08
N LEU A 627 29.37 8.32 4.10
CA LEU A 627 28.55 9.51 3.91
C LEU A 627 27.61 9.70 5.11
N LEU A 628 26.85 8.67 5.50
CA LEU A 628 25.88 8.77 6.58
C LEU A 628 26.51 9.15 7.93
N ASP A 629 27.73 8.69 8.20
CA ASP A 629 28.49 9.04 9.41
C ASP A 629 28.84 10.53 9.41
N LYS A 630 29.34 11.06 8.28
CA LYS A 630 29.54 12.50 8.09
C LYS A 630 28.24 13.28 8.28
N ILE A 631 27.13 12.83 7.69
CA ILE A 631 25.82 13.48 7.84
C ILE A 631 25.41 13.57 9.32
N ASP A 632 25.55 12.47 10.06
CA ASP A 632 25.16 12.43 11.46
C ASP A 632 26.09 13.27 12.35
N SER A 633 27.40 13.28 12.08
CA SER A 633 28.37 14.02 12.89
C SER A 633 28.43 15.52 12.59
N GLU A 634 28.23 15.92 11.34
CA GLU A 634 28.49 17.30 10.88
C GLU A 634 27.21 18.07 10.53
N GLU A 635 26.20 17.40 9.96
CA GLU A 635 25.06 18.11 9.33
C GLU A 635 23.75 17.98 10.11
N GLY A 636 23.55 16.86 10.80
CA GLY A 636 22.33 16.57 11.56
C GLY A 636 21.08 16.28 10.70
N VAL A 637 21.23 16.11 9.38
CA VAL A 637 20.14 15.80 8.44
C VAL A 637 19.49 14.46 8.80
N LYS A 638 18.16 14.36 8.63
CA LYS A 638 17.36 13.17 8.94
C LYS A 638 16.79 12.47 7.71
N VAL A 639 16.80 13.13 6.56
CA VAL A 639 16.34 12.57 5.28
C VAL A 639 17.26 13.03 4.15
N LEU A 640 17.91 12.08 3.47
CA LEU A 640 18.62 12.33 2.20
C LEU A 640 17.70 11.98 1.04
N LYS A 641 17.60 12.86 0.06
CA LYS A 641 16.74 12.71 -1.12
C LYS A 641 17.61 12.52 -2.36
N PHE A 642 17.16 11.63 -3.24
CA PHE A 642 17.82 11.32 -4.50
C PHE A 642 16.88 11.64 -5.65
N ARG A 643 17.38 12.31 -6.69
CA ARG A 643 16.60 12.53 -7.91
C ARG A 643 16.58 11.22 -8.70
N SER A 644 15.40 10.82 -9.17
CA SER A 644 15.25 9.63 -10.01
C SER A 644 14.88 10.03 -11.44
N THR A 645 15.69 9.60 -12.38
CA THR A 645 15.36 9.59 -13.81
C THR A 645 15.59 8.20 -14.35
N ARG A 646 14.77 7.80 -15.32
CA ARG A 646 14.95 6.50 -15.98
C ARG A 646 16.17 6.57 -16.87
N ALA A 647 17.13 5.70 -16.59
CA ALA A 647 18.21 5.43 -17.51
C ALA A 647 17.69 4.65 -18.73
N ARG A 648 18.41 4.75 -19.84
CA ARG A 648 18.14 3.99 -21.05
C ARG A 648 19.09 2.79 -21.12
N PRO A 649 18.62 1.64 -21.65
CA PRO A 649 19.51 0.51 -21.86
C PRO A 649 20.52 0.83 -22.97
N LEU A 650 21.81 0.67 -22.69
CA LEU A 650 22.93 0.90 -23.59
C LEU A 650 22.85 -0.02 -24.80
N LEU A 651 22.81 0.57 -25.98
CA LEU A 651 22.67 -0.17 -27.23
C LEU A 651 23.76 -1.25 -27.42
N SER A 652 24.98 -0.99 -26.93
CA SER A 652 26.11 -1.94 -26.99
C SER A 652 25.94 -3.18 -26.11
N THR A 653 25.09 -3.11 -25.08
CA THR A 653 24.82 -4.21 -24.12
C THR A 653 23.52 -4.95 -24.42
N LEU A 654 22.91 -4.64 -25.56
CA LEU A 654 21.67 -5.22 -26.00
C LEU A 654 21.93 -6.25 -27.10
N VAL A 655 21.22 -7.37 -27.07
CA VAL A 655 21.27 -8.42 -28.08
C VAL A 655 19.91 -8.60 -28.75
N PRO A 656 19.87 -9.00 -30.03
CA PRO A 656 18.63 -9.32 -30.70
C PRO A 656 17.86 -10.41 -29.96
N THR A 657 16.55 -10.23 -29.80
CA THR A 657 15.66 -11.22 -29.21
C THR A 657 14.36 -11.28 -29.99
N PHE A 658 13.68 -12.43 -29.90
CA PHE A 658 12.32 -12.62 -30.37
C PHE A 658 11.41 -12.79 -29.16
N ASP A 659 10.20 -12.23 -29.26
CA ASP A 659 9.15 -12.39 -28.26
C ASP A 659 7.96 -12.98 -29.00
N ASP A 660 7.83 -14.31 -28.94
CA ASP A 660 6.82 -15.07 -29.68
C ASP A 660 5.38 -14.69 -29.23
N GLY A 661 5.23 -13.94 -28.13
CA GLY A 661 3.97 -13.38 -27.64
C GLY A 661 3.61 -11.99 -28.18
N VAL A 662 4.47 -11.36 -28.98
CA VAL A 662 4.27 -9.97 -29.45
C VAL A 662 4.29 -9.88 -30.96
N LYS A 663 3.20 -9.33 -31.53
CA LYS A 663 3.02 -9.18 -32.98
C LYS A 663 4.16 -8.43 -33.66
N GLU A 664 4.78 -7.51 -32.95
CA GLU A 664 5.87 -6.66 -33.44
C GLU A 664 7.26 -7.31 -33.28
N CYS A 665 7.42 -8.40 -32.53
CA CYS A 665 8.73 -9.05 -32.29
C CYS A 665 8.76 -10.51 -32.74
N THR A 666 8.19 -10.81 -33.90
CA THR A 666 8.24 -12.18 -34.46
C THR A 666 9.62 -12.52 -35.00
N ARG A 667 9.92 -13.82 -35.07
CA ARG A 667 11.17 -14.32 -35.69
C ARG A 667 11.35 -13.84 -37.13
N GLU A 668 10.26 -13.68 -37.88
CA GLU A 668 10.32 -13.22 -39.28
C GLU A 668 10.68 -11.74 -39.38
N MET A 669 10.14 -10.91 -38.49
CA MET A 669 10.49 -9.48 -38.41
C MET A 669 11.92 -9.28 -37.91
N ALA A 670 12.33 -10.07 -36.92
CA ALA A 670 13.71 -10.06 -36.41
C ALA A 670 14.73 -10.39 -37.51
N LYS A 671 14.44 -11.36 -38.40
CA LYS A 671 15.31 -11.70 -39.55
C LYS A 671 15.48 -10.57 -40.56
N LYS A 672 14.48 -9.69 -40.72
CA LYS A 672 14.48 -8.65 -41.75
C LYS A 672 15.14 -7.36 -41.28
N HIS A 673 15.08 -7.06 -39.98
CA HIS A 673 15.44 -5.75 -39.47
C HIS A 673 16.18 -5.75 -38.10
N ASN A 674 16.50 -6.90 -37.50
CA ASN A 674 17.13 -6.99 -36.16
C ASN A 674 16.43 -6.13 -35.07
N GLN A 675 15.10 -5.98 -35.14
CA GLN A 675 14.40 -4.84 -34.52
C GLN A 675 14.19 -4.93 -33.00
N CYS A 676 13.97 -6.11 -32.43
CA CYS A 676 13.75 -6.23 -30.99
C CYS A 676 15.02 -6.65 -30.26
N MET A 677 15.31 -5.98 -29.15
CA MET A 677 16.52 -6.18 -28.36
C MET A 677 16.18 -6.36 -26.89
N ALA A 678 16.93 -7.21 -26.21
CA ALA A 678 16.92 -7.38 -24.76
C ALA A 678 18.33 -7.19 -24.20
N LYS A 679 18.42 -7.00 -22.88
CA LYS A 679 19.68 -7.05 -22.14
C LYS A 679 20.43 -8.33 -22.50
N ALA A 680 21.71 -8.23 -22.87
CA ALA A 680 22.58 -9.40 -23.03
C ALA A 680 22.70 -10.17 -21.71
N ASP A 681 22.68 -11.50 -21.74
CA ASP A 681 22.67 -12.31 -20.50
C ASP A 681 23.96 -12.16 -19.67
N ASP A 682 25.08 -11.84 -20.33
CA ASP A 682 26.40 -11.60 -19.73
C ASP A 682 26.57 -10.19 -19.16
N SER A 683 25.75 -9.20 -19.55
CA SER A 683 25.77 -7.86 -18.98
C SER A 683 24.89 -7.75 -17.72
N THR A 684 25.32 -6.94 -16.75
CA THR A 684 24.50 -6.58 -15.57
C THR A 684 23.42 -5.55 -15.91
N TYR A 685 22.35 -5.45 -15.11
CA TYR A 685 21.37 -4.36 -15.24
C TYR A 685 21.99 -3.00 -14.95
N LEU A 686 22.85 -2.90 -13.93
CA LEU A 686 23.54 -1.65 -13.62
C LEU A 686 24.42 -1.20 -14.80
N GLU A 687 25.13 -2.13 -15.45
CA GLU A 687 25.90 -1.85 -16.66
C GLU A 687 24.99 -1.41 -17.79
N THR A 688 24.00 -2.25 -18.17
CA THR A 688 23.10 -1.96 -19.28
C THR A 688 22.37 -0.64 -19.08
N TYR A 689 22.02 -0.27 -17.86
CA TYR A 689 21.31 0.98 -17.56
C TYR A 689 22.22 2.08 -17.01
N ASN A 690 23.54 2.06 -17.25
CA ASN A 690 24.45 3.15 -16.87
C ASN A 690 24.41 4.35 -17.84
N CYS A 691 23.27 4.63 -18.46
CA CYS A 691 23.13 5.65 -19.50
C CYS A 691 21.95 6.56 -19.16
N GLU A 692 22.25 7.62 -18.43
CA GLU A 692 21.26 8.55 -17.90
C GLU A 692 20.78 9.50 -19.00
N TYR A 693 19.47 9.50 -19.23
CA TYR A 693 18.85 10.39 -20.21
C TYR A 693 18.92 11.88 -19.79
N ILE A 694 19.13 12.13 -18.49
CA ILE A 694 19.30 13.46 -17.91
C ILE A 694 20.67 13.49 -17.23
N LYS A 695 21.59 14.31 -17.73
CA LYS A 695 22.95 14.42 -17.19
C LYS A 695 22.89 14.84 -15.72
N SER A 696 23.73 14.21 -14.88
CA SER A 696 23.94 14.64 -13.49
C SER A 696 24.80 15.92 -13.45
N PRO A 697 24.53 16.89 -12.57
CA PRO A 697 23.41 16.93 -11.62
C PRO A 697 22.08 17.21 -12.31
N LYS A 698 21.04 16.46 -11.93
CA LYS A 698 19.74 16.51 -12.60
C LYS A 698 19.01 17.81 -12.21
N PRO A 699 18.26 18.44 -13.15
CA PRO A 699 17.48 19.64 -12.86
C PRO A 699 16.47 19.46 -11.73
N GLU A 700 16.14 20.56 -11.04
CA GLU A 700 15.26 20.56 -9.86
C GLU A 700 13.87 19.97 -10.12
N ARG A 701 13.35 20.06 -11.36
CA ARG A 701 12.04 19.49 -11.74
C ARG A 701 11.94 17.97 -11.56
N PHE A 702 13.06 17.26 -11.40
CA PHE A 702 13.12 15.82 -11.12
C PHE A 702 13.04 15.47 -9.63
N SER A 703 12.93 16.47 -8.75
CA SER A 703 12.66 16.30 -7.31
C SER A 703 11.34 15.57 -7.01
N ARG A 704 10.39 15.58 -7.94
CA ARG A 704 9.04 14.99 -7.79
C ARG A 704 8.99 13.46 -7.75
N ALA A 705 10.05 12.79 -8.21
CA ALA A 705 10.15 11.34 -8.29
C ALA A 705 11.34 10.87 -7.46
N MET A 706 11.46 11.38 -6.23
CA MET A 706 12.62 11.11 -5.39
C MET A 706 12.54 9.77 -4.67
N LYS A 707 13.70 9.20 -4.35
CA LYS A 707 13.87 8.15 -3.34
C LYS A 707 14.67 8.70 -2.17
N GLN A 708 14.62 8.02 -1.03
CA GLN A 708 15.12 8.58 0.22
C GLN A 708 15.87 7.57 1.08
N PHE A 709 16.94 8.04 1.71
CA PHE A 709 17.40 7.48 2.98
C PHE A 709 16.79 8.31 4.10
N TYR A 710 16.27 7.64 5.12
CA TYR A 710 15.65 8.33 6.23
C TYR A 710 15.93 7.65 7.56
N ARG A 711 15.96 8.48 8.61
CA ARG A 711 15.97 8.04 9.98
C ARG A 711 14.57 7.52 10.35
N PRO A 712 14.40 6.24 10.73
CA PRO A 712 13.08 5.65 10.96
C PRO A 712 12.42 6.16 12.26
N ASP A 713 13.18 6.68 13.21
CA ASP A 713 12.67 7.36 14.40
C ASP A 713 12.11 8.76 14.08
N PHE A 714 12.59 9.39 13.00
CA PHE A 714 12.10 10.68 12.51
C PHE A 714 10.95 10.55 11.50
N VAL A 715 11.02 9.60 10.57
CA VAL A 715 9.97 9.37 9.57
C VAL A 715 8.95 8.37 10.10
N LEU A 716 7.79 8.88 10.49
CA LEU A 716 6.64 8.13 11.02
C LEU A 716 5.90 7.34 9.95
N LEU A 717 5.90 7.86 8.71
CA LEU A 717 5.34 7.19 7.54
C LEU A 717 6.13 7.58 6.30
N HIS A 718 6.52 6.61 5.48
CA HIS A 718 7.23 6.83 4.21
C HIS A 718 6.32 6.51 3.03
N TYR A 719 6.32 7.34 1.98
CA TYR A 719 5.63 7.08 0.71
C TYR A 719 6.60 7.29 -0.46
N VAL A 720 6.98 6.16 -1.07
CA VAL A 720 7.98 5.90 -2.13
C VAL A 720 8.39 7.06 -3.03
N HIS A 721 7.45 7.89 -3.48
CA HIS A 721 7.72 8.90 -4.50
C HIS A 721 7.37 10.33 -4.12
N TYR A 722 6.60 10.57 -3.05
CA TYR A 722 5.94 11.88 -2.89
C TYR A 722 6.02 12.49 -1.50
N SER A 723 6.05 11.69 -0.43
CA SER A 723 5.81 12.26 0.89
C SER A 723 6.27 11.38 2.02
N THR A 724 6.87 12.02 3.02
CA THR A 724 6.98 11.46 4.36
C THR A 724 5.97 12.13 5.29
N VAL A 725 5.64 11.46 6.38
CA VAL A 725 5.13 12.07 7.60
C VAL A 725 6.27 11.98 8.60
N THR A 726 6.78 13.12 9.01
CA THR A 726 7.88 13.22 9.98
C THR A 726 7.32 13.53 11.37
N THR A 727 8.14 13.32 12.40
CA THR A 727 7.80 13.74 13.76
C THR A 727 7.45 15.22 13.81
N ASP A 728 8.22 16.08 13.15
CA ASP A 728 7.97 17.54 13.15
C ASP A 728 6.64 17.89 12.52
N LEU A 729 6.29 17.20 11.43
CA LEU A 729 4.99 17.39 10.79
C LEU A 729 3.84 16.93 11.70
N ALA A 730 4.06 15.91 12.54
CA ALA A 730 3.08 15.40 13.49
C ALA A 730 3.01 16.20 14.80
N THR A 731 4.10 16.82 15.28
CA THR A 731 4.19 17.40 16.63
C THR A 731 4.34 18.93 16.66
N GLU A 732 4.84 19.58 15.60
CA GLU A 732 5.26 20.98 15.72
C GLU A 732 4.09 21.96 15.91
N LYS A 733 4.16 22.70 17.02
CA LYS A 733 3.12 23.58 17.60
C LYS A 733 2.94 24.93 16.91
N ARG A 734 3.87 25.34 16.04
CA ARG A 734 3.82 26.68 15.44
C ARG A 734 2.82 26.74 14.29
N HIS A 735 1.79 27.54 14.51
CA HIS A 735 0.71 27.88 13.59
C HIS A 735 1.26 28.57 12.32
N THR A 736 1.62 27.81 11.30
CA THR A 736 1.79 28.37 9.96
C THR A 736 1.04 27.50 8.97
N VAL A 737 -0.21 27.87 8.68
CA VAL A 737 -0.97 27.29 7.57
C VAL A 737 -0.19 27.53 6.28
N GLY A 738 0.04 26.48 5.49
CA GLY A 738 0.60 26.55 4.13
C GLY A 738 2.11 26.79 4.00
N ALA A 739 2.68 27.74 4.74
CA ALA A 739 4.11 28.01 4.70
C ALA A 739 4.94 26.90 5.38
N PHE A 740 4.38 26.27 6.42
CA PHE A 740 5.09 25.25 7.21
C PHE A 740 5.63 24.11 6.37
N ILE A 741 4.86 23.59 5.43
CA ILE A 741 5.28 22.39 4.69
C ILE A 741 6.38 22.71 3.72
N ARG A 742 6.27 23.85 3.05
CA ARG A 742 7.33 24.32 2.19
C ARG A 742 8.60 24.48 3.03
N HIS A 743 8.53 25.17 4.17
CA HIS A 743 9.68 25.36 5.07
C HIS A 743 10.21 24.07 5.71
N ALA A 744 9.39 23.14 6.17
CA ALA A 744 9.82 21.91 6.85
C ALA A 744 10.33 20.87 5.85
N SER A 745 9.74 20.78 4.65
CA SER A 745 10.21 19.87 3.61
C SER A 745 11.41 20.40 2.83
N GLU A 746 11.63 21.72 2.82
CA GLU A 746 12.78 22.40 2.22
C GLU A 746 13.86 22.79 3.24
N ASN A 747 13.67 22.57 4.55
CA ASN A 747 14.71 22.89 5.53
C ASN A 747 15.93 21.97 5.28
N PRO A 748 17.03 22.51 4.75
CA PRO A 748 18.18 21.69 4.36
C PRO A 748 18.85 21.05 5.59
N LYS A 749 18.61 21.58 6.80
CA LYS A 749 19.09 21.00 8.07
C LYS A 749 18.35 19.73 8.46
N ILE A 750 17.14 19.50 7.92
CA ILE A 750 16.31 18.33 8.22
C ILE A 750 16.32 17.36 7.04
N ALA A 751 16.16 17.89 5.82
CA ALA A 751 16.10 17.08 4.62
C ALA A 751 16.72 17.82 3.42
N ARG A 752 17.64 17.17 2.70
CA ARG A 752 18.27 17.74 1.50
C ARG A 752 18.42 16.73 0.38
N PHE A 753 18.60 17.23 -0.84
CA PHE A 753 19.07 16.38 -1.94
C PHE A 753 20.57 16.10 -1.75
N VAL A 754 20.98 14.89 -2.12
CA VAL A 754 22.40 14.54 -2.21
C VAL A 754 23.05 15.28 -3.38
N ASP A 755 24.35 15.52 -3.26
CA ASP A 755 25.17 15.95 -4.39
C ASP A 755 25.41 14.76 -5.32
N GLU A 756 24.87 14.80 -6.55
CA GLU A 756 24.94 13.69 -7.49
C GLU A 756 26.35 13.43 -8.05
N LEU A 757 27.27 14.38 -7.90
CA LEU A 757 28.66 14.24 -8.36
C LEU A 757 29.59 13.83 -7.20
N GLU A 758 29.42 14.47 -6.04
CA GLU A 758 30.36 14.33 -4.92
C GLU A 758 29.92 13.34 -3.84
N GLU A 759 28.64 13.01 -3.76
CA GLU A 759 28.09 12.16 -2.69
C GLU A 759 27.45 10.89 -3.23
N GLY A 760 26.55 11.01 -4.20
CA GLY A 760 25.73 9.87 -4.55
C GLY A 760 24.69 10.09 -5.64
N VAL A 761 24.50 9.10 -6.51
CA VAL A 761 23.47 9.12 -7.56
C VAL A 761 22.52 7.93 -7.44
N LEU A 762 21.29 8.10 -7.91
CA LEU A 762 20.31 7.03 -8.06
C LEU A 762 20.15 6.71 -9.56
N ILE A 763 20.45 5.48 -9.94
CA ILE A 763 20.21 4.97 -11.30
C ILE A 763 18.91 4.16 -11.30
N HIS A 764 17.94 4.57 -12.13
CA HIS A 764 16.68 3.84 -12.31
C HIS A 764 16.72 2.97 -13.57
N ALA A 765 17.08 1.70 -13.39
CA ALA A 765 17.30 0.68 -14.43
C ALA A 765 16.01 -0.02 -14.88
N LYS A 766 14.93 0.73 -15.09
CA LYS A 766 13.62 0.15 -15.41
C LYS A 766 13.66 -0.69 -16.69
N THR A 767 13.17 -1.93 -16.64
CA THR A 767 13.13 -2.85 -17.79
C THR A 767 12.47 -2.22 -19.03
N THR A 768 13.23 -2.25 -20.13
CA THR A 768 12.78 -1.98 -21.49
C THR A 768 12.44 -3.33 -22.11
N VAL A 769 11.17 -3.56 -22.41
CA VAL A 769 10.77 -4.84 -23.02
C VAL A 769 11.15 -4.84 -24.50
N PRO A 770 11.40 -6.01 -25.11
CA PRO A 770 11.93 -6.07 -26.48
C PRO A 770 11.16 -5.26 -27.50
N ALA A 771 9.83 -5.32 -27.45
CA ALA A 771 8.97 -4.57 -28.37
C ALA A 771 9.01 -3.05 -28.22
N GLU A 772 9.58 -2.50 -27.13
CA GLU A 772 9.84 -1.06 -27.03
C GLU A 772 11.06 -0.64 -27.86
N THR A 773 11.91 -1.58 -28.27
CA THR A 773 13.11 -1.30 -29.07
C THR A 773 12.88 -1.49 -30.57
N PHE A 774 11.71 -1.99 -30.96
CA PHE A 774 11.37 -2.37 -32.33
C PHE A 774 11.68 -1.29 -33.38
N SER A 775 11.21 -0.06 -33.17
CA SER A 775 11.41 1.04 -34.13
C SER A 775 12.71 1.83 -33.91
N ARG A 776 13.74 1.25 -33.28
CA ARG A 776 14.95 2.01 -32.91
C ARG A 776 15.69 2.61 -34.10
N GLU A 777 15.73 1.94 -35.25
CA GLU A 777 16.42 2.45 -36.45
C GLU A 777 15.82 3.77 -36.95
N GLU A 778 14.52 3.96 -36.72
CA GLU A 778 13.80 5.17 -37.09
C GLU A 778 13.78 6.21 -35.94
N MET A 779 13.74 5.77 -34.69
CA MET A 779 13.60 6.65 -33.52
C MET A 779 14.93 7.14 -32.96
N CYS A 780 16.03 6.43 -33.21
CA CYS A 780 17.35 6.70 -32.65
C CYS A 780 18.28 7.32 -33.68
N VAL A 781 17.73 8.30 -34.39
CA VAL A 781 18.45 9.15 -35.33
C VAL A 781 18.21 10.60 -34.98
N LEU A 782 19.08 11.45 -35.51
CA LEU A 782 19.02 12.89 -35.32
C LEU A 782 17.68 13.46 -35.81
N ASN A 783 17.05 14.31 -35.00
CA ASN A 783 15.76 14.96 -35.27
C ASN A 783 14.58 13.98 -35.48
N ALA A 784 14.68 12.72 -35.04
CA ALA A 784 13.57 11.79 -35.12
C ALA A 784 12.34 12.33 -34.36
N PRO A 785 11.11 12.16 -34.88
CA PRO A 785 9.90 12.74 -34.30
C PRO A 785 9.48 12.10 -32.97
N SER A 786 10.02 10.92 -32.65
CA SER A 786 9.72 10.18 -31.43
C SER A 786 10.99 9.93 -30.62
N ASN A 787 10.86 9.88 -29.29
CA ASN A 787 12.01 9.62 -28.41
C ASN A 787 12.61 8.24 -28.67
N CYS A 788 13.93 8.18 -28.85
CA CYS A 788 14.66 6.92 -28.80
C CYS A 788 14.49 6.26 -27.42
N LEU A 789 14.29 4.94 -27.35
CA LEU A 789 14.12 4.20 -26.09
C LEU A 789 15.36 3.40 -25.68
N VAL A 790 16.42 3.43 -26.50
CA VAL A 790 17.74 2.88 -26.21
C VAL A 790 18.75 4.00 -26.00
N GLY A 791 19.82 3.66 -25.30
CA GLY A 791 20.87 4.55 -24.89
C GLY A 791 22.02 4.59 -25.89
N ILE A 792 22.39 5.79 -26.34
CA ILE A 792 23.59 6.03 -27.13
C ILE A 792 24.41 7.10 -26.40
N PRO A 793 25.55 6.74 -25.78
CA PRO A 793 26.35 7.66 -24.98
C PRO A 793 26.78 8.90 -25.75
N CYS A 794 26.56 10.06 -25.13
CA CYS A 794 27.20 11.30 -25.52
C CYS A 794 28.57 11.40 -24.83
N PRO A 795 29.60 11.93 -25.52
CA PRO A 795 30.84 12.32 -24.87
C PRO A 795 30.62 13.35 -23.75
N ASP A 796 31.49 13.38 -22.74
CA ASP A 796 31.31 14.24 -21.55
C ASP A 796 31.31 15.74 -21.85
N HIS A 797 32.07 16.15 -22.88
CA HIS A 797 32.16 17.55 -23.30
C HIS A 797 30.89 18.03 -24.01
N VAL A 798 29.98 17.14 -24.40
CA VAL A 798 28.67 17.52 -24.94
C VAL A 798 27.83 18.10 -23.81
N GLU A 799 27.50 19.38 -23.94
CA GLU A 799 26.65 20.09 -23.00
C GLU A 799 25.22 19.57 -23.04
N PHE A 800 24.64 19.36 -21.86
CA PHE A 800 23.24 18.94 -21.72
C PHE A 800 22.32 20.16 -21.74
N ASP A 801 21.32 20.16 -22.62
CA ASP A 801 20.24 21.13 -22.64
C ASP A 801 18.88 20.46 -22.33
N ASP A 802 18.32 20.82 -21.17
CA ASP A 802 17.05 20.30 -20.67
C ASP A 802 15.84 20.65 -21.58
N ALA A 803 15.90 21.70 -22.40
CA ALA A 803 14.84 22.03 -23.35
C ALA A 803 14.91 21.18 -24.63
N LEU A 804 16.06 20.56 -24.89
CA LEU A 804 16.35 19.86 -26.14
C LEU A 804 16.39 18.32 -26.00
N HIS A 805 16.49 17.80 -24.78
CA HIS A 805 16.64 16.36 -24.56
C HIS A 805 15.58 15.47 -25.23
N THR A 806 14.31 15.92 -25.34
CA THR A 806 13.23 15.18 -26.02
C THR A 806 13.16 15.37 -27.53
N LYS A 807 14.10 16.12 -28.13
CA LYS A 807 14.07 16.47 -29.56
C LYS A 807 15.06 15.65 -30.40
N ASN A 808 15.80 14.73 -29.78
CA ASN A 808 16.83 13.92 -30.43
C ASN A 808 17.87 14.75 -31.22
N VAL A 809 18.41 15.83 -30.61
CA VAL A 809 19.28 16.78 -31.31
C VAL A 809 20.76 16.73 -30.93
N PHE A 810 21.12 15.99 -29.87
CA PHE A 810 22.50 15.94 -29.41
C PHE A 810 23.37 15.13 -30.37
N ARG A 811 24.63 15.56 -30.51
CA ARG A 811 25.61 14.97 -31.40
C ARG A 811 26.96 14.83 -30.73
N ASP A 812 27.69 13.78 -31.11
CA ASP A 812 29.11 13.65 -30.80
C ASP A 812 29.97 14.55 -31.71
N GLU A 813 31.30 14.51 -31.51
CA GLU A 813 32.28 15.26 -32.31
C GLU A 813 32.23 14.91 -33.81
N ASN A 814 31.77 13.71 -34.15
CA ASN A 814 31.66 13.21 -35.52
C ASN A 814 30.30 13.55 -36.15
N GLY A 815 29.41 14.22 -35.43
CA GLY A 815 28.07 14.55 -35.87
C GLY A 815 27.05 13.40 -35.75
N ASN A 816 27.42 12.27 -35.12
CA ASN A 816 26.52 11.14 -34.88
C ASN A 816 25.57 11.45 -33.73
N TYR A 817 24.37 10.89 -33.80
CA TYR A 817 23.36 11.04 -32.76
C TYR A 817 23.78 10.39 -31.44
N CYS A 818 23.58 11.09 -30.33
CA CYS A 818 23.71 10.57 -28.97
C CYS A 818 22.54 11.08 -28.10
N ASN A 819 22.28 10.47 -26.96
CA ASN A 819 21.10 10.81 -26.15
C ASN A 819 21.17 10.56 -24.64
N CYS A 820 22.32 10.17 -24.11
CA CYS A 820 22.48 9.93 -22.68
C CYS A 820 23.91 10.17 -22.22
N TRP A 821 24.13 10.20 -20.90
CA TRP A 821 25.44 10.40 -20.28
C TRP A 821 25.76 9.23 -19.36
N MET A 822 27.00 8.79 -19.42
CA MET A 822 27.52 7.68 -18.61
C MET A 822 27.93 8.17 -17.22
N ASN A 823 27.78 7.33 -16.20
CA ASN A 823 28.46 7.56 -14.93
C ASN A 823 29.77 6.75 -14.95
N HIS A 824 30.90 7.41 -15.24
CA HIS A 824 32.21 6.73 -15.34
C HIS A 824 32.60 6.02 -14.06
N ARG A 825 32.27 6.59 -12.89
CA ARG A 825 32.53 5.91 -11.62
C ARG A 825 31.76 4.59 -11.47
N VAL A 826 30.58 4.48 -12.05
CA VAL A 826 29.85 3.20 -12.08
C VAL A 826 30.65 2.19 -12.89
N GLU A 827 31.08 2.58 -14.08
CA GLU A 827 31.82 1.71 -15.00
C GLU A 827 33.19 1.30 -14.46
N GLU A 828 33.98 2.25 -13.99
CA GLU A 828 35.38 2.05 -13.64
C GLU A 828 35.58 1.45 -12.24
N TYR A 829 34.69 1.76 -11.29
CA TYR A 829 34.84 1.38 -9.89
C TYR A 829 33.79 0.36 -9.44
N TRP A 830 32.51 0.62 -9.72
CA TRP A 830 31.43 -0.18 -9.14
C TRP A 830 31.08 -1.45 -9.93
N LEU A 831 31.16 -1.44 -11.27
CA LEU A 831 30.90 -2.63 -12.08
C LEU A 831 31.90 -3.76 -11.80
N PRO A 832 33.24 -3.53 -11.74
CA PRO A 832 34.18 -4.59 -11.39
C PRO A 832 33.87 -5.24 -10.03
N LYS A 833 33.47 -4.43 -9.04
CA LYS A 833 33.07 -4.90 -7.71
C LYS A 833 31.76 -5.69 -7.73
N LEU A 834 30.79 -5.25 -8.52
CA LEU A 834 29.53 -5.97 -8.70
C LEU A 834 29.76 -7.33 -9.35
N TYR A 835 30.59 -7.40 -10.39
CA TYR A 835 30.97 -8.67 -11.03
C TYR A 835 31.69 -9.60 -10.05
N ASP A 836 32.65 -9.08 -9.28
CA ASP A 836 33.33 -9.85 -8.21
C ASP A 836 32.32 -10.36 -7.16
N ALA A 837 31.40 -9.52 -6.68
CA ALA A 837 30.36 -9.93 -5.74
C ALA A 837 29.43 -11.01 -6.33
N LEU A 838 29.01 -10.87 -7.59
CA LEU A 838 28.17 -11.85 -8.28
C LEU A 838 28.86 -13.20 -8.47
N SER A 839 30.17 -13.21 -8.71
CA SER A 839 30.96 -14.44 -8.86
C SER A 839 31.06 -15.25 -7.56
N LYS A 840 30.90 -14.59 -6.40
CA LYS A 840 30.98 -15.19 -5.06
C LYS A 840 29.61 -15.70 -4.56
N ILE A 841 28.52 -15.35 -5.22
CA ILE A 841 27.17 -15.76 -4.82
C ILE A 841 26.89 -17.18 -5.34
N GLY A 842 26.60 -18.11 -4.42
CA GLY A 842 26.34 -19.51 -4.73
C GLY A 842 27.56 -20.43 -4.68
N THR A 843 28.76 -19.91 -4.37
CA THR A 843 29.98 -20.71 -4.14
C THR A 843 30.23 -21.03 -2.66
N VAL A 844 29.32 -20.62 -1.77
CA VAL A 844 29.37 -20.94 -0.34
C VAL A 844 28.51 -22.18 -0.09
N SER A 845 29.18 -23.33 0.02
CA SER A 845 28.62 -24.63 0.42
C SER A 845 28.48 -24.74 1.93
#